data_AF-A0A496PRL1-F1
#
_entry.id   AF-A0A496PRL1-F1
#
_cell.length_a   1.000
_cell.length_b   1.000
_cell.length_c   1.000
_cell.angle_alpha   90.00
_cell.angle_beta   90.00
_cell.angle_gamma   90.00
#
_symmetry.space_group_name_H-M   'P 1'
#
loop_
_entity.id
_entity.type
_entity.pdbx_description
1 polymer ?
#
loop_
_entity_poly.entity_id
_entity_poly.type
_entity_poly.pdbx_seq_one_letter_code
_entity_poly.pdbx_strand_id
1 'polypeptide(L)'
;MTSLSKDSVKPIAFAALAYIATLVLYLVVSFMPDGRVWGLNWWGYYPSWVAGILFAAGISVGAFIWVVARRDYLLGREEPGTGTSRCWWLLSAGVVLTGIILFVLLRGQTHFLGDGYGLLAMLGQDMASYHQMREHGESLAHLLVRDAIGTGGKDGALLAYQVLSVFSGAVFLVTVASISKRLFEGVAARVLFVLGLATGGYMLLFFGYVENYSLFLSSVAIYCLLGLLITMGELPRWLIILSLTLSIFFHVMGVVLIPSALYLLLHNSKLGARICSHRTTIKVVIAVALIATAITFYYFYSTYYFFRFAIIPIVPDQFTVEGYTMFSINHIVDYLNLVIVLFPGSIVALVTLIVLRPKRVHKRGGIVFLLILTASSLAAAFVFDPKLGMPRDWDLFAFAGVPLVALTMFILLADGLCTKTSMAIVMLAISLNLVVLGPRVVSQVIPDVSLAHFKNYITLDQMKNRYVSMILKNYYLAYGDTVRAEEVAAIWNERYPEIEMLHTATALKQSRKYKEAITTYYQILDRDPFHFDSYNNLAECYLQLRQYDSALSHLEVSIGLSPYNPAVWNNIASAYFYKKEYDQAERAWFKSLEYDSTNIEPIVGLASLYYETGQNEKYFRYLIKAATRPNAPGGIFVSLGDYFMERADYQRTAAAYREAAKRGVPENVLGKRWQHLKELSP
;
A
#
# COMPACT_ATOMS: atom_id res chain seq x y z
N MET A 1 19.34 51.69 -7.63
CA MET A 1 19.86 50.88 -6.51
C MET A 1 18.99 51.16 -5.28
N THR A 2 17.82 50.55 -5.18
CA THR A 2 17.00 50.58 -3.97
C THR A 2 17.50 49.47 -3.05
N SER A 3 18.05 49.85 -1.90
CA SER A 3 18.56 48.92 -0.89
C SER A 3 17.46 47.94 -0.47
N LEU A 4 17.78 46.65 -0.53
CA LEU A 4 17.01 45.62 0.20
C LEU A 4 16.86 46.11 1.64
N SER A 5 15.63 46.28 2.13
CA SER A 5 15.43 46.54 3.55
C SER A 5 16.13 45.44 4.34
N LYS A 6 16.83 45.80 5.43
CA LYS A 6 17.56 44.85 6.30
C LYS A 6 16.69 43.65 6.75
N ASP A 7 15.38 43.79 6.69
CA ASP A 7 14.39 42.76 7.04
C ASP A 7 14.24 41.63 6.00
N SER A 8 14.56 41.87 4.73
CA SER A 8 14.42 40.86 3.65
C SER A 8 15.59 39.89 3.51
N VAL A 9 16.77 40.24 4.05
CA VAL A 9 18.01 39.47 3.91
C VAL A 9 18.08 38.31 4.91
N LYS A 10 17.53 38.49 6.12
CA LYS A 10 17.61 37.47 7.19
C LYS A 10 16.94 36.15 6.81
N PRO A 11 15.70 36.11 6.27
CA PRO A 11 15.03 34.83 5.99
C PRO A 11 15.73 34.02 4.89
N ILE A 12 16.26 34.67 3.85
CA ILE A 12 17.01 33.97 2.78
C ILE A 12 18.29 33.38 3.35
N ALA A 13 19.00 34.10 4.24
CA ALA A 13 20.23 33.60 4.86
C ALA A 13 19.97 32.33 5.71
N PHE A 14 18.89 32.31 6.51
CA PHE A 14 18.51 31.10 7.26
C PHE A 14 18.13 29.93 6.34
N ALA A 15 17.38 30.20 5.27
CA ALA A 15 17.04 29.17 4.29
C ALA A 15 18.28 28.61 3.58
N ALA A 16 19.23 29.47 3.22
CA ALA A 16 20.50 29.07 2.61
C ALA A 16 21.37 28.24 3.58
N LEU A 17 21.41 28.62 4.87
CA LEU A 17 22.10 27.83 5.90
C LEU A 17 21.45 26.45 6.06
N ALA A 18 20.12 26.39 6.13
CA ALA A 18 19.38 25.14 6.21
C ALA A 18 19.61 24.25 4.98
N TYR A 19 19.66 24.86 3.80
CA TYR A 19 19.97 24.18 2.53
C TYR A 19 21.37 23.57 2.55
N ILE A 20 22.40 24.34 2.92
CA ILE A 20 23.78 23.86 3.01
C ILE A 20 23.91 22.77 4.08
N ALA A 21 23.32 22.97 5.25
CA ALA A 21 23.33 21.98 6.32
C ALA A 21 22.69 20.66 5.87
N THR A 22 21.61 20.74 5.08
CA THR A 22 20.98 19.54 4.52
C THR A 22 21.90 18.84 3.51
N LEU A 23 22.55 19.57 2.60
CA LEU A 23 23.54 18.97 1.68
C LEU A 23 24.72 18.32 2.40
N VAL A 24 25.23 18.95 3.46
CA VAL A 24 26.30 18.38 4.30
C VAL A 24 25.82 17.09 4.98
N LEU A 25 24.57 17.07 5.47
CA LEU A 25 24.00 15.86 6.07
C LEU A 25 23.94 14.71 5.07
N TYR A 26 23.46 14.93 3.83
CA TYR A 26 23.46 13.92 2.78
C TYR A 26 24.88 13.42 2.46
N LEU A 27 25.86 14.33 2.37
CA LEU A 27 27.26 13.97 2.14
C LEU A 27 27.83 13.11 3.29
N VAL A 28 27.62 13.51 4.54
CA VAL A 28 28.13 12.76 5.70
C VAL A 28 27.49 11.38 5.79
N VAL A 29 26.16 11.30 5.65
CA VAL A 29 25.42 10.04 5.70
C VAL A 29 25.80 9.11 4.54
N SER A 30 26.27 9.65 3.40
CA SER A 30 26.74 8.82 2.28
C SER A 30 27.94 7.93 2.62
N PHE A 31 28.70 8.25 3.68
CA PHE A 31 29.80 7.40 4.16
C PHE A 31 29.36 6.31 5.15
N MET A 32 28.09 6.31 5.56
CA MET A 32 27.52 5.36 6.53
C MET A 32 26.14 4.86 6.06
N PRO A 33 26.05 4.24 4.87
CA PRO A 33 24.75 3.98 4.23
C PRO A 33 23.89 2.93 4.93
N ASP A 34 24.47 2.06 5.76
CA ASP A 34 23.79 0.91 6.37
C ASP A 34 22.93 1.26 7.60
N GLY A 35 22.89 2.53 8.02
CA GLY A 35 22.04 2.97 9.11
C GLY A 35 20.55 3.01 8.75
N ARG A 36 19.68 3.10 9.76
CA ARG A 36 18.22 3.39 9.63
C ARG A 36 17.98 4.87 9.25
N VAL A 37 18.68 5.35 8.22
CA VAL A 37 18.64 6.72 7.66
C VAL A 37 18.36 6.67 6.16
N TRP A 38 17.42 5.79 5.80
CA TRP A 38 17.05 5.43 4.43
C TRP A 38 16.46 6.58 3.60
N GLY A 39 16.12 7.71 4.21
CA GLY A 39 15.75 8.94 3.51
C GLY A 39 16.93 9.81 3.11
N LEU A 40 18.13 9.59 3.69
CA LEU A 40 19.31 10.43 3.55
C LEU A 40 20.52 9.71 2.93
N ASN A 41 20.54 8.38 2.96
CA ASN A 41 21.71 7.57 2.58
C ASN A 41 21.85 7.26 1.08
N TRP A 42 20.95 7.76 0.23
CA TRP A 42 20.90 7.42 -1.20
C TRP A 42 22.22 7.65 -1.94
N TRP A 43 23.00 8.66 -1.55
CA TRP A 43 24.30 8.94 -2.18
C TRP A 43 25.36 7.89 -1.86
N GLY A 44 25.23 7.16 -0.74
CA GLY A 44 26.22 6.19 -0.28
C GLY A 44 26.22 4.87 -1.07
N TYR A 45 25.23 4.65 -1.92
CA TYR A 45 25.17 3.48 -2.82
C TYR A 45 25.82 3.75 -4.18
N TYR A 46 26.35 4.95 -4.38
CA TYR A 46 27.14 5.33 -5.54
C TYR A 46 28.64 5.37 -5.18
N PRO A 47 29.54 5.29 -6.17
CA PRO A 47 30.94 5.59 -5.95
C PRO A 47 31.12 6.93 -5.24
N SER A 48 32.03 7.02 -4.27
CA SER A 48 32.18 8.20 -3.39
C SER A 48 32.40 9.52 -4.13
N TRP A 49 33.02 9.49 -5.31
CA TRP A 49 33.21 10.68 -6.15
C TRP A 49 31.87 11.25 -6.67
N VAL A 50 30.84 10.43 -6.86
CA VAL A 50 29.49 10.87 -7.27
C VAL A 50 28.87 11.73 -6.17
N ALA A 51 28.97 11.31 -4.91
CA ALA A 51 28.51 12.10 -3.77
C ALA A 51 29.20 13.47 -3.71
N GLY A 52 30.51 13.52 -4.01
CA GLY A 52 31.27 14.76 -4.14
C GLY A 52 30.77 15.68 -5.25
N ILE A 53 30.44 15.13 -6.42
CA ILE A 53 29.85 15.90 -7.55
C ILE A 53 28.47 16.42 -7.19
N LEU A 54 27.59 15.59 -6.63
CA LEU A 54 26.24 15.99 -6.22
C LEU A 54 26.28 17.11 -5.18
N PHE A 55 27.18 17.00 -4.21
CA PHE A 55 27.43 18.04 -3.22
C PHE A 55 27.90 19.35 -3.88
N ALA A 56 28.94 19.29 -4.73
CA ALA A 56 29.47 20.45 -5.43
C ALA A 56 28.44 21.12 -6.35
N ALA A 57 27.64 20.32 -7.06
CA ALA A 57 26.53 20.79 -7.88
C ALA A 57 25.45 21.47 -7.03
N GLY A 58 25.05 20.84 -5.92
CA GLY A 58 24.09 21.41 -4.97
C GLY A 58 24.53 22.76 -4.40
N ILE A 59 25.80 22.89 -4.00
CA ILE A 59 26.39 24.15 -3.52
C ILE A 59 26.41 25.20 -4.64
N SER A 60 26.83 24.82 -5.85
CA SER A 60 26.90 25.73 -7.01
C SER A 60 25.51 26.27 -7.39
N VAL A 61 24.49 25.41 -7.41
CA VAL A 61 23.10 25.80 -7.68
C VAL A 61 22.57 26.71 -6.57
N GLY A 62 22.82 26.38 -5.30
CA GLY A 62 22.44 27.23 -4.17
C GLY A 62 23.08 28.63 -4.24
N ALA A 63 24.37 28.70 -4.58
CA ALA A 63 25.09 29.96 -4.77
C ALA A 63 24.54 30.76 -5.96
N PHE A 64 24.21 30.09 -7.07
CA PHE A 64 23.56 30.73 -8.22
C PHE A 64 22.19 31.31 -7.85
N ILE A 65 21.34 30.53 -7.17
CA ILE A 65 20.03 30.99 -6.69
C ILE A 65 20.18 32.20 -5.76
N TRP A 66 21.18 32.19 -4.87
CA TRP A 66 21.48 33.32 -4.00
C TRP A 66 21.83 34.60 -4.78
N VAL A 67 22.59 34.48 -5.87
CA VAL A 67 22.92 35.61 -6.75
C VAL A 67 21.69 36.10 -7.52
N VAL A 68 20.90 35.19 -8.08
CA VAL A 68 19.67 35.51 -8.83
C VAL A 68 18.62 36.16 -7.93
N ALA A 69 18.47 35.68 -6.70
CA ALA A 69 17.55 36.22 -5.69
C ALA A 69 17.76 37.71 -5.38
N ARG A 70 18.98 38.21 -5.62
CA ARG A 70 19.34 39.63 -5.42
C ARG A 70 19.02 40.52 -6.62
N ARG A 71 18.63 39.96 -7.77
CA ARG A 71 18.30 40.72 -8.98
C ARG A 71 16.80 41.04 -9.04
N ASP A 72 16.44 42.11 -9.76
CA ASP A 72 15.05 42.61 -9.86
C ASP A 72 14.14 41.75 -10.76
N TYR A 73 14.71 40.87 -11.59
CA TYR A 73 13.97 40.10 -12.62
C TYR A 73 12.89 39.15 -12.08
N LEU A 74 12.96 38.73 -10.81
CA LEU A 74 12.03 37.73 -10.25
C LEU A 74 10.61 38.27 -10.00
N LEU A 75 10.43 39.60 -9.91
CA LEU A 75 9.14 40.23 -9.57
C LEU A 75 8.42 40.88 -10.77
N GLY A 76 8.79 40.54 -12.01
CA GLY A 76 8.11 41.10 -13.19
C GLY A 76 6.60 40.89 -13.11
N ARG A 77 5.84 41.97 -12.90
CA ARG A 77 4.37 41.97 -13.05
C ARG A 77 4.06 42.02 -14.54
N GLU A 78 3.17 41.16 -15.00
CA GLU A 78 2.73 41.16 -16.40
C GLU A 78 1.85 42.38 -16.68
N GLU A 79 2.02 42.99 -17.85
CA GLU A 79 1.03 43.93 -18.37
C GLU A 79 -0.20 43.14 -18.87
N PRO A 80 -1.42 43.48 -18.41
CA PRO A 80 -2.62 42.78 -18.82
C PRO A 80 -2.87 42.95 -20.33
N GLY A 81 -3.05 41.84 -21.05
CA GLY A 81 -3.54 41.83 -22.44
C GLY A 81 -2.51 41.48 -23.53
N THR A 82 -1.24 41.29 -23.21
CA THR A 82 -0.25 40.78 -24.17
C THR A 82 -0.33 39.24 -24.26
N GLY A 83 0.11 38.62 -25.36
CA GLY A 83 -0.10 37.20 -25.72
C GLY A 83 0.47 36.09 -24.80
N THR A 84 0.51 36.31 -23.48
CA THR A 84 1.12 35.49 -22.43
C THR A 84 0.46 34.13 -22.24
N SER A 85 -0.83 33.97 -22.58
CA SER A 85 -1.47 32.65 -22.52
C SER A 85 -0.78 31.64 -23.44
N ARG A 86 -0.32 32.05 -24.62
CA ARG A 86 0.34 31.14 -25.57
C ARG A 86 1.73 30.74 -25.06
N CYS A 87 2.49 31.67 -24.51
CA CYS A 87 3.79 31.39 -23.89
C CYS A 87 3.65 30.43 -22.69
N TRP A 88 2.64 30.63 -21.84
CA TRP A 88 2.36 29.70 -20.74
C TRP A 88 2.03 28.30 -21.22
N TRP A 89 1.18 28.18 -22.26
CA TRP A 89 0.82 26.88 -22.83
C TRP A 89 2.03 26.16 -23.44
N LEU A 90 2.90 26.88 -24.16
CA LEU A 90 4.13 26.31 -24.71
C LEU A 90 5.10 25.85 -23.61
N LEU A 91 5.25 26.65 -22.56
CA LEU A 91 6.14 26.33 -21.44
C LEU A 91 5.61 25.13 -20.64
N SER A 92 4.30 25.10 -20.39
CA SER A 92 3.61 23.98 -19.76
C SER A 92 3.70 22.71 -20.60
N ALA A 93 3.48 22.80 -21.93
CA ALA A 93 3.65 21.69 -22.85
C ALA A 93 5.10 21.18 -22.85
N GLY A 94 6.08 22.07 -22.80
CA GLY A 94 7.50 21.71 -22.69
C GLY A 94 7.82 20.96 -21.39
N VAL A 95 7.31 21.43 -20.24
CA VAL A 95 7.49 20.74 -18.94
C VAL A 95 6.82 19.37 -18.94
N VAL A 96 5.58 19.27 -19.43
CA VAL A 96 4.84 18.00 -19.53
C VAL A 96 5.58 17.02 -20.44
N LEU A 97 5.97 17.47 -21.64
CA LEU A 97 6.68 16.63 -22.61
C LEU A 97 8.03 16.16 -22.06
N THR A 98 8.79 17.06 -21.44
CA THR A 98 10.07 16.71 -20.80
C THR A 98 9.85 15.69 -19.68
N GLY A 99 8.83 15.89 -18.84
CA GLY A 99 8.45 14.94 -17.79
C GLY A 99 8.13 13.56 -18.35
N ILE A 100 7.28 13.48 -19.38
CA ILE A 100 6.92 12.21 -20.04
C ILE A 100 8.16 11.52 -20.63
N ILE A 101 9.03 12.28 -21.30
CA ILE A 101 10.29 11.74 -21.85
C ILE A 101 11.14 11.15 -20.73
N LEU A 102 11.30 11.88 -19.62
CA LEU A 102 12.07 11.40 -18.46
C LEU A 102 11.43 10.16 -17.83
N PHE A 103 10.11 10.14 -17.66
CA PHE A 103 9.37 8.98 -17.12
C PHE A 103 9.60 7.72 -17.95
N VAL A 104 9.71 7.86 -19.28
CA VAL A 104 9.95 6.74 -20.21
C VAL A 104 11.42 6.34 -20.26
N LEU A 105 12.35 7.30 -20.32
CA LEU A 105 13.78 7.03 -20.45
C LEU A 105 14.40 6.48 -19.16
N LEU A 106 13.88 6.90 -18.01
CA LEU A 106 14.41 6.54 -16.69
C LEU A 106 13.50 5.53 -15.97
N ARG A 107 12.83 4.65 -16.72
CA ARG A 107 12.01 3.59 -16.12
C ARG A 107 12.85 2.64 -15.30
N GLY A 108 12.32 2.24 -14.14
CA GLY A 108 12.97 1.24 -13.28
C GLY A 108 13.24 -0.06 -14.01
N GLN A 109 14.46 -0.58 -13.90
CA GLN A 109 14.86 -1.90 -14.42
C GLN A 109 14.67 -3.01 -13.39
N THR A 110 14.56 -2.64 -12.11
CA THR A 110 14.34 -3.56 -10.99
C THR A 110 13.07 -3.18 -10.23
N HIS A 111 12.51 -4.16 -9.52
CA HIS A 111 11.23 -4.01 -8.80
C HIS A 111 11.34 -4.44 -7.33
N PHE A 112 12.45 -4.05 -6.71
CA PHE A 112 12.80 -4.42 -5.34
C PHE A 112 12.06 -3.61 -4.26
N LEU A 113 11.67 -2.38 -4.57
CA LEU A 113 10.87 -1.56 -3.67
C LEU A 113 9.39 -1.97 -3.76
N GLY A 114 8.68 -1.88 -2.64
CA GLY A 114 7.30 -2.34 -2.52
C GLY A 114 7.11 -3.84 -2.83
N ASP A 115 5.94 -4.17 -3.38
CA ASP A 115 5.45 -5.48 -3.79
C ASP A 115 5.70 -5.81 -5.28
N GLY A 116 6.45 -4.98 -6.01
CA GLY A 116 6.61 -5.03 -7.48
C GLY A 116 6.78 -6.42 -8.12
N TYR A 117 7.75 -7.24 -7.70
CA TYR A 117 7.90 -8.61 -8.26
C TYR A 117 6.71 -9.54 -7.96
N GLY A 118 6.06 -9.36 -6.82
CA GLY A 118 4.83 -10.08 -6.45
C GLY A 118 3.67 -9.66 -7.36
N LEU A 119 3.49 -8.36 -7.57
CA LEU A 119 2.47 -7.80 -8.45
C LEU A 119 2.63 -8.28 -9.90
N LEU A 120 3.86 -8.30 -10.44
CA LEU A 120 4.13 -8.84 -11.77
C LEU A 120 3.77 -10.33 -11.90
N ALA A 121 4.07 -11.12 -10.86
CA ALA A 121 3.73 -12.54 -10.86
C ALA A 121 2.22 -12.75 -10.83
N MET A 122 1.50 -11.99 -10.00
CA MET A 122 0.04 -12.09 -9.88
C MET A 122 -0.67 -11.65 -11.17
N LEU A 123 -0.33 -10.47 -11.69
CA LEU A 123 -0.95 -9.93 -12.91
C LEU A 123 -0.58 -10.75 -14.16
N GLY A 124 0.61 -11.36 -14.18
CA GLY A 124 1.05 -12.19 -15.31
C GLY A 124 0.41 -13.59 -15.39
N GLN A 125 -0.16 -14.10 -14.30
CA GLN A 125 -0.71 -15.47 -14.21
C GLN A 125 -2.24 -15.57 -14.37
N ASP A 126 -2.93 -14.48 -14.74
CA ASP A 126 -4.41 -14.46 -14.82
C ASP A 126 -5.10 -14.96 -13.54
N MET A 127 -4.50 -14.69 -12.38
CA MET A 127 -5.10 -15.00 -11.09
C MET A 127 -6.35 -14.13 -10.91
N ALA A 128 -7.53 -14.69 -11.21
CA ALA A 128 -8.85 -14.05 -11.04
C ALA A 128 -9.10 -13.53 -9.60
N SER A 129 -8.29 -13.97 -8.63
CA SER A 129 -8.28 -13.56 -7.23
C SER A 129 -7.48 -12.28 -6.94
N TYR A 130 -6.96 -11.57 -7.96
CA TYR A 130 -6.18 -10.33 -7.80
C TYR A 130 -6.99 -9.11 -7.29
N HIS A 131 -8.29 -9.26 -7.03
CA HIS A 131 -9.12 -8.16 -6.52
C HIS A 131 -8.98 -7.97 -5.02
N GLN A 132 -7.95 -7.23 -4.61
CA GLN A 132 -7.90 -6.69 -3.26
C GLN A 132 -8.87 -5.51 -3.15
N MET A 133 -9.86 -5.59 -2.25
CA MET A 133 -10.85 -4.50 -2.07
C MET A 133 -10.21 -3.13 -1.80
N ARG A 134 -9.03 -3.11 -1.17
CA ARG A 134 -8.34 -1.87 -0.78
C ARG A 134 -7.81 -1.03 -1.94
N GLU A 135 -7.59 -1.62 -3.11
CA GLU A 135 -6.94 -1.01 -4.28
C GLU A 135 -7.67 -1.39 -5.58
N HIS A 136 -8.99 -1.55 -5.48
CA HIS A 136 -9.82 -2.12 -6.53
C HIS A 136 -9.72 -1.36 -7.86
N GLY A 137 -9.78 -0.03 -7.84
CA GLY A 137 -9.71 0.79 -9.05
C GLY A 137 -8.37 0.71 -9.77
N GLU A 138 -7.27 0.66 -9.02
CA GLU A 138 -5.91 0.49 -9.58
C GLU A 138 -5.74 -0.90 -10.19
N SER A 139 -6.17 -1.94 -9.47
CA SER A 139 -6.09 -3.32 -9.96
C SER A 139 -6.88 -3.52 -11.25
N LEU A 140 -8.10 -2.95 -11.32
CA LEU A 140 -8.93 -2.99 -12.51
C LEU A 140 -8.26 -2.28 -13.69
N ALA A 141 -7.68 -1.10 -13.46
CA ALA A 141 -7.00 -0.35 -14.51
C ALA A 141 -5.81 -1.14 -15.11
N HIS A 142 -5.00 -1.77 -14.27
CA HIS A 142 -3.88 -2.60 -14.74
C HIS A 142 -4.36 -3.82 -15.54
N LEU A 143 -5.42 -4.49 -15.10
CA LEU A 143 -6.01 -5.61 -15.84
C LEU A 143 -6.52 -5.16 -17.22
N LEU A 144 -7.28 -4.07 -17.28
CA LEU A 144 -7.79 -3.52 -18.54
C LEU A 144 -6.66 -3.14 -19.51
N VAL A 145 -5.60 -2.51 -19.00
CA VAL A 145 -4.44 -2.13 -19.83
C VAL A 145 -3.69 -3.36 -20.32
N ARG A 146 -3.43 -4.35 -19.45
CA ARG A 146 -2.80 -5.61 -19.83
C ARG A 146 -3.59 -6.34 -20.91
N ASP A 147 -4.91 -6.46 -20.73
CA ASP A 147 -5.81 -7.11 -21.69
C ASP A 147 -5.83 -6.38 -23.03
N ALA A 148 -5.77 -5.04 -23.01
CA ALA A 148 -5.69 -4.22 -24.21
C ALA A 148 -4.33 -4.33 -24.94
N ILE A 149 -3.23 -4.56 -24.23
CA ILE A 149 -1.90 -4.82 -24.81
C ILE A 149 -1.88 -6.17 -25.55
N GLY A 150 -2.64 -7.16 -25.07
CA GLY A 150 -2.79 -8.46 -25.73
C GLY A 150 -1.61 -9.42 -25.54
N THR A 151 -0.65 -9.09 -24.67
CA THR A 151 0.46 -9.97 -24.29
C THR A 151 0.24 -10.53 -22.89
N GLY A 152 0.21 -11.86 -22.74
CA GLY A 152 0.15 -12.52 -21.44
C GLY A 152 1.50 -12.59 -20.73
N GLY A 153 1.52 -13.12 -19.51
CA GLY A 153 2.75 -13.35 -18.75
C GLY A 153 3.34 -12.11 -18.09
N LYS A 154 4.54 -12.25 -17.53
CA LYS A 154 5.20 -11.19 -16.74
C LYS A 154 5.56 -9.95 -17.56
N ASP A 155 5.91 -10.12 -18.83
CA ASP A 155 6.31 -9.00 -19.69
C ASP A 155 5.11 -8.10 -20.02
N GLY A 156 3.95 -8.70 -20.30
CA GLY A 156 2.70 -7.96 -20.49
C GLY A 156 2.26 -7.25 -19.21
N ALA A 157 2.39 -7.90 -18.06
CA ALA A 157 2.14 -7.28 -16.76
C ALA A 157 3.07 -6.08 -16.52
N LEU A 158 4.37 -6.22 -16.77
CA LEU A 158 5.34 -5.14 -16.63
C LEU A 158 5.01 -3.95 -17.52
N LEU A 159 4.69 -4.21 -18.80
CA LEU A 159 4.32 -3.15 -19.72
C LEU A 159 3.04 -2.43 -19.27
N ALA A 160 2.05 -3.15 -18.76
CA ALA A 160 0.82 -2.55 -18.24
C ALA A 160 1.10 -1.58 -17.07
N TYR A 161 1.92 -1.99 -16.08
CA TYR A 161 2.35 -1.13 -14.98
C TYR A 161 3.11 0.10 -15.49
N GLN A 162 4.06 -0.09 -16.41
CA GLN A 162 4.85 1.02 -16.94
C GLN A 162 4.00 2.02 -17.72
N VAL A 163 3.06 1.55 -18.54
CA VAL A 163 2.14 2.41 -19.29
C VAL A 163 1.27 3.22 -18.33
N LEU A 164 0.69 2.57 -17.32
CA LEU A 164 -0.20 3.25 -16.38
C LEU A 164 0.57 4.24 -15.48
N SER A 165 1.76 3.86 -15.02
CA SER A 165 2.67 4.73 -14.27
C SER A 165 3.00 6.02 -15.03
N VAL A 166 3.42 5.91 -16.29
CA VAL A 166 3.75 7.06 -17.15
C VAL A 166 2.50 7.90 -17.45
N PHE A 167 1.38 7.25 -17.75
CA PHE A 167 0.10 7.92 -18.02
C PHE A 167 -0.36 8.73 -16.81
N SER A 168 -0.33 8.14 -15.62
CA SER A 168 -0.62 8.82 -14.35
C SER A 168 0.27 10.05 -14.15
N GLY A 169 1.58 9.92 -14.39
CA GLY A 169 2.51 11.05 -14.31
C GLY A 169 2.20 12.17 -15.31
N ALA A 170 1.80 11.82 -16.53
CA ALA A 170 1.37 12.79 -17.53
C ALA A 170 0.10 13.53 -17.07
N VAL A 171 -0.91 12.81 -16.58
CA VAL A 171 -2.14 13.38 -16.03
C VAL A 171 -1.82 14.30 -14.85
N PHE A 172 -0.93 13.90 -13.95
CA PHE A 172 -0.46 14.70 -12.84
C PHE A 172 0.14 16.03 -13.32
N LEU A 173 1.14 16.00 -14.21
CA LEU A 173 1.83 17.20 -14.70
C LEU A 173 0.88 18.14 -15.47
N VAL A 174 0.01 17.60 -16.33
CA VAL A 174 -1.00 18.37 -17.06
C VAL A 174 -1.97 19.05 -16.10
N THR A 175 -2.42 18.34 -15.06
CA THR A 175 -3.35 18.88 -14.05
C THR A 175 -2.70 20.03 -13.28
N VAL A 176 -1.47 19.82 -12.79
CA VAL A 176 -0.72 20.83 -12.03
C VAL A 176 -0.47 22.08 -12.88
N ALA A 177 -0.03 21.92 -14.12
CA ALA A 177 0.21 23.03 -15.04
C ALA A 177 -1.09 23.75 -15.44
N SER A 178 -2.17 23.02 -15.68
CA SER A 178 -3.44 23.64 -16.09
C SER A 178 -4.07 24.44 -14.95
N ILE A 179 -4.02 23.94 -13.72
CA ILE A 179 -4.65 24.59 -12.56
C ILE A 179 -3.78 25.72 -12.01
N SER A 180 -2.44 25.63 -12.06
CA SER A 180 -1.57 26.69 -11.52
C SER A 180 -1.82 28.06 -12.16
N LYS A 181 -2.24 28.11 -13.43
CA LYS A 181 -2.64 29.36 -14.11
C LYS A 181 -3.79 30.08 -13.40
N ARG A 182 -4.72 29.33 -12.80
CA ARG A 182 -5.85 29.87 -12.04
C ARG A 182 -5.50 30.20 -10.60
N LEU A 183 -4.46 29.54 -10.05
CA LEU A 183 -4.01 29.77 -8.67
C LEU A 183 -3.12 31.01 -8.52
N PHE A 184 -2.37 31.37 -9.57
CA PHE A 184 -1.39 32.45 -9.52
C PHE A 184 -1.45 33.35 -10.75
N GLU A 185 -1.38 34.66 -10.55
CA GLU A 185 -1.35 35.65 -11.63
C GLU A 185 0.01 35.70 -12.36
N GLY A 186 1.13 35.61 -11.63
CA GLY A 186 2.48 35.74 -12.19
C GLY A 186 3.05 34.43 -12.74
N VAL A 187 3.63 34.44 -13.95
CA VAL A 187 4.25 33.25 -14.57
C VAL A 187 5.36 32.64 -13.71
N ALA A 188 6.18 33.44 -13.03
CA ALA A 188 7.22 32.92 -12.13
C ALA A 188 6.62 32.06 -11.00
N ALA A 189 5.53 32.51 -10.37
CA ALA A 189 4.84 31.74 -9.33
C ALA A 189 4.20 30.47 -9.90
N ARG A 190 3.62 30.53 -11.10
CA ARG A 190 3.07 29.34 -11.79
C ARG A 190 4.16 28.30 -12.05
N VAL A 191 5.29 28.71 -12.60
CA VAL A 191 6.44 27.82 -12.90
C VAL A 191 6.99 27.22 -11.60
N LEU A 192 7.23 28.02 -10.57
CA LEU A 192 7.76 27.53 -9.30
C LEU A 192 6.78 26.57 -8.60
N PHE A 193 5.48 26.83 -8.67
CA PHE A 193 4.48 25.91 -8.13
C PHE A 193 4.46 24.56 -8.87
N VAL A 194 4.51 24.60 -10.20
CA VAL A 194 4.59 23.38 -11.04
C VAL A 194 5.87 22.60 -10.73
N LEU A 195 7.03 23.26 -10.73
CA LEU A 195 8.31 22.61 -10.42
C LEU A 195 8.36 22.08 -8.98
N GLY A 196 7.76 22.79 -8.02
CA GLY A 196 7.64 22.31 -6.64
C GLY A 196 6.94 20.96 -6.55
N LEU A 197 5.76 20.84 -7.17
CA LEU A 197 5.01 19.58 -7.20
C LEU A 197 5.66 18.52 -8.10
N ALA A 198 6.30 18.92 -9.20
CA ALA A 198 6.98 18.00 -10.13
C ALA A 198 8.33 17.46 -9.61
N THR A 199 8.75 17.82 -8.39
CA THR A 199 10.03 17.41 -7.80
C THR A 199 9.88 16.77 -6.42
N GLY A 200 8.66 16.50 -5.94
CA GLY A 200 8.47 15.73 -4.70
C GLY A 200 8.96 14.28 -4.84
N GLY A 201 9.29 13.62 -3.72
CA GLY A 201 9.79 12.24 -3.76
C GLY A 201 8.79 11.22 -4.30
N TYR A 202 7.50 11.53 -4.19
CA TYR A 202 6.40 10.73 -4.76
C TYR A 202 6.42 10.65 -6.29
N MET A 203 7.16 11.53 -6.98
CA MET A 203 7.29 11.50 -8.44
C MET A 203 7.93 10.19 -8.93
N LEU A 204 8.63 9.46 -8.06
CA LEU A 204 9.21 8.16 -8.36
C LEU A 204 8.17 7.14 -8.87
N LEU A 205 6.91 7.26 -8.42
CA LEU A 205 5.81 6.40 -8.86
C LEU A 205 5.48 6.51 -10.35
N PHE A 206 5.99 7.54 -11.05
CA PHE A 206 5.74 7.78 -12.47
C PHE A 206 6.87 7.30 -13.39
N PHE A 207 7.98 6.79 -12.84
CA PHE A 207 9.12 6.29 -13.60
C PHE A 207 9.01 4.78 -13.86
N GLY A 208 7.86 4.33 -14.35
CA GLY A 208 7.60 2.91 -14.62
C GLY A 208 7.60 2.03 -13.38
N TYR A 209 7.33 2.62 -12.22
CA TYR A 209 7.33 1.96 -10.92
C TYR A 209 6.16 0.97 -10.85
N VAL A 210 6.45 -0.26 -10.42
CA VAL A 210 5.47 -1.35 -10.39
C VAL A 210 4.76 -1.36 -9.05
N GLU A 211 3.71 -0.56 -8.93
CA GLU A 211 2.84 -0.49 -7.75
C GLU A 211 1.44 0.00 -8.10
N ASN A 212 0.47 -0.29 -7.22
CA ASN A 212 -0.93 0.10 -7.36
C ASN A 212 -1.23 1.49 -6.74
N TYR A 213 -0.37 2.48 -6.96
CA TYR A 213 -0.51 3.81 -6.34
C TYR A 213 -0.44 4.99 -7.33
N SER A 214 -0.14 4.76 -8.60
CA SER A 214 0.13 5.86 -9.56
C SER A 214 -1.12 6.68 -9.90
N LEU A 215 -2.27 6.03 -10.12
CA LEU A 215 -3.55 6.71 -10.35
C LEU A 215 -4.08 7.33 -9.06
N PHE A 216 -3.90 6.65 -7.93
CA PHE A 216 -4.27 7.17 -6.61
C PHE A 216 -3.51 8.47 -6.29
N LEU A 217 -2.20 8.51 -6.52
CA LEU A 217 -1.40 9.72 -6.34
C LEU A 217 -1.92 10.87 -7.23
N SER A 218 -2.26 10.55 -8.49
CA SER A 218 -2.80 11.51 -9.45
C SER A 218 -4.19 12.02 -9.04
N SER A 219 -5.05 11.15 -8.51
CA SER A 219 -6.38 11.55 -8.02
C SER A 219 -6.29 12.40 -6.75
N VAL A 220 -5.33 12.14 -5.87
CA VAL A 220 -5.03 12.98 -4.69
C VAL A 220 -4.54 14.36 -5.12
N ALA A 221 -3.73 14.47 -6.18
CA ALA A 221 -3.33 15.74 -6.75
C ALA A 221 -4.51 16.52 -7.34
N ILE A 222 -5.39 15.85 -8.09
CA ILE A 222 -6.64 16.44 -8.59
C ILE A 222 -7.50 16.93 -7.41
N TYR A 223 -7.71 16.10 -6.39
CA TYR A 223 -8.44 16.46 -5.17
C TYR A 223 -7.87 17.71 -4.50
N CYS A 224 -6.55 17.73 -4.29
CA CYS A 224 -5.83 18.84 -3.67
C CYS A 224 -6.01 20.15 -4.45
N LEU A 225 -5.85 20.12 -5.78
CA LEU A 225 -5.91 21.30 -6.63
C LEU A 225 -7.34 21.81 -6.85
N LEU A 226 -8.33 20.90 -7.00
CA LEU A 226 -9.75 21.29 -7.04
C LEU A 226 -10.18 21.91 -5.71
N GLY A 227 -9.71 21.38 -4.58
CA GLY A 227 -9.97 21.94 -3.26
C GLY A 227 -9.51 23.40 -3.15
N LEU A 228 -8.32 23.72 -3.68
CA LEU A 228 -7.85 25.11 -3.75
C LEU A 228 -8.77 26.01 -4.59
N LEU A 229 -9.16 25.57 -5.78
CA LEU A 229 -10.09 26.34 -6.63
C LEU A 229 -11.45 26.56 -5.95
N ILE A 230 -11.96 25.57 -5.22
CA ILE A 230 -13.19 25.70 -4.43
C ILE A 230 -13.03 26.78 -3.34
N THR A 231 -11.88 26.82 -2.65
CA THR A 231 -11.64 27.88 -1.64
C THR A 231 -11.52 29.28 -2.22
N MET A 232 -11.17 29.39 -3.51
CA MET A 232 -11.11 30.65 -4.25
C MET A 232 -12.49 31.03 -4.84
N GLY A 233 -13.50 30.16 -4.76
CA GLY A 233 -14.83 30.40 -5.32
C GLY A 233 -14.95 30.11 -6.82
N GLU A 234 -13.90 29.55 -7.43
CA GLU A 234 -13.83 29.23 -8.87
C GLU A 234 -14.66 28.00 -9.26
N LEU A 235 -14.92 27.11 -8.30
CA LEU A 235 -15.63 25.85 -8.52
C LEU A 235 -16.71 25.61 -7.46
N PRO A 236 -17.81 24.93 -7.82
CA PRO A 236 -18.84 24.54 -6.87
C PRO A 236 -18.32 23.48 -5.90
N ARG A 237 -18.74 23.58 -4.63
CA ARG A 237 -18.22 22.76 -3.52
C ARG A 237 -18.50 21.27 -3.67
N TRP A 238 -19.57 20.87 -4.34
CA TRP A 238 -19.95 19.46 -4.47
C TRP A 238 -18.95 18.64 -5.30
N LEU A 239 -18.13 19.29 -6.16
CA LEU A 239 -17.10 18.62 -6.95
C LEU A 239 -16.04 17.94 -6.09
N ILE A 240 -15.84 18.37 -4.84
CA ILE A 240 -14.91 17.71 -3.91
C ILE A 240 -15.35 16.28 -3.59
N ILE A 241 -16.65 15.99 -3.64
CA ILE A 241 -17.20 14.65 -3.39
C ILE A 241 -16.78 13.72 -4.53
N LEU A 242 -16.84 14.19 -5.78
CA LEU A 242 -16.45 13.40 -6.94
C LEU A 242 -14.97 13.03 -6.90
N SER A 243 -14.08 13.99 -6.62
CA SER A 243 -12.64 13.71 -6.53
C SER A 243 -12.26 12.87 -5.30
N LEU A 244 -13.00 13.02 -4.18
CA LEU A 244 -12.86 12.17 -3.01
C LEU A 244 -13.24 10.72 -3.33
N THR A 245 -14.41 10.51 -3.93
CA THR A 245 -14.88 9.18 -4.35
C THR A 245 -13.90 8.54 -5.32
N LEU A 246 -13.38 9.30 -6.29
CA LEU A 246 -12.36 8.82 -7.21
C LEU A 246 -11.09 8.36 -6.49
N SER A 247 -10.64 9.12 -5.48
CA SER A 247 -9.44 8.75 -4.70
C SER A 247 -9.67 7.51 -3.84
N ILE A 248 -10.84 7.37 -3.21
CA ILE A 248 -11.22 6.17 -2.45
C ILE A 248 -11.35 4.95 -3.36
N PHE A 249 -11.87 5.14 -4.57
CA PHE A 249 -12.00 4.08 -5.57
C PHE A 249 -10.64 3.50 -5.99
N PHE A 250 -9.64 4.37 -6.23
CA PHE A 250 -8.29 3.91 -6.54
C PHE A 250 -7.59 3.28 -5.33
N HIS A 251 -7.74 3.88 -4.14
CA HIS A 251 -7.19 3.30 -2.92
C HIS A 251 -7.97 3.71 -1.67
N VAL A 252 -8.17 2.76 -0.74
CA VAL A 252 -8.90 2.98 0.52
C VAL A 252 -8.32 4.11 1.37
N MET A 253 -7.01 4.38 1.26
CA MET A 253 -6.36 5.52 1.95
C MET A 253 -6.92 6.89 1.52
N GLY A 254 -7.69 6.97 0.43
CA GLY A 254 -8.48 8.15 0.09
C GLY A 254 -9.45 8.60 1.20
N VAL A 255 -9.82 7.72 2.14
CA VAL A 255 -10.63 8.10 3.32
C VAL A 255 -9.95 9.15 4.20
N VAL A 256 -8.61 9.22 4.15
CA VAL A 256 -7.82 10.20 4.90
C VAL A 256 -8.10 11.64 4.43
N LEU A 257 -8.63 11.81 3.22
CA LEU A 257 -8.98 13.12 2.65
C LEU A 257 -10.28 13.69 3.24
N ILE A 258 -11.15 12.87 3.84
CA ILE A 258 -12.49 13.24 4.35
C ILE A 258 -12.49 14.49 5.26
N PRO A 259 -11.60 14.64 6.25
CA PRO A 259 -11.60 15.82 7.12
C PRO A 259 -11.47 17.14 6.34
N SER A 260 -10.67 17.15 5.28
CA SER A 260 -10.48 18.33 4.44
C SER A 260 -11.68 18.58 3.50
N ALA A 261 -12.37 17.53 3.05
CA ALA A 261 -13.60 17.65 2.27
C ALA A 261 -14.74 18.23 3.12
N LEU A 262 -14.89 17.75 4.36
CA LEU A 262 -15.86 18.27 5.33
C LEU A 262 -15.62 19.76 5.60
N TYR A 263 -14.35 20.17 5.72
CA TYR A 263 -14.01 21.60 5.83
C TYR A 263 -14.55 22.39 4.63
N LEU A 264 -14.31 21.96 3.39
CA LEU A 264 -14.78 22.68 2.20
C LEU A 264 -16.31 22.73 2.09
N LEU A 265 -17.00 21.65 2.42
CA LEU A 265 -18.46 21.58 2.37
C LEU A 265 -19.10 22.49 3.42
N LEU A 266 -18.52 22.57 4.62
CA LEU A 266 -19.11 23.29 5.76
C LEU A 266 -18.66 24.75 5.86
N HIS A 267 -17.39 25.05 5.61
CA HIS A 267 -16.81 26.38 5.82
C HIS A 267 -17.53 27.45 5.01
N ASN A 268 -18.01 28.52 5.65
CA ASN A 268 -18.78 29.60 5.01
C ASN A 268 -19.98 29.09 4.17
N SER A 269 -20.65 28.01 4.60
CA SER A 269 -21.91 27.55 3.98
C SER A 269 -23.11 27.88 4.87
N LYS A 270 -24.32 27.90 4.28
CA LYS A 270 -25.59 27.97 5.04
C LYS A 270 -25.72 26.81 6.03
N LEU A 271 -25.34 25.60 5.61
CA LEU A 271 -25.35 24.40 6.44
C LEU A 271 -24.39 24.55 7.62
N GLY A 272 -23.15 24.96 7.36
CA GLY A 272 -22.14 25.24 8.37
C GLY A 272 -22.57 26.34 9.34
N ALA A 273 -23.23 27.40 8.86
CA ALA A 273 -23.77 28.45 9.72
C ALA A 273 -24.87 27.93 10.66
N ARG A 274 -25.81 27.10 10.16
CA ARG A 274 -26.83 26.42 10.97
C ARG A 274 -26.24 25.45 12.00
N ILE A 275 -25.19 24.73 11.61
CA ILE A 275 -24.46 23.85 12.53
C ILE A 275 -23.83 24.74 13.61
N CYS A 276 -23.01 25.72 13.24
CA CYS A 276 -22.29 26.60 14.15
C CYS A 276 -23.16 27.49 15.06
N SER A 277 -24.46 27.67 14.79
CA SER A 277 -25.36 28.37 15.71
C SER A 277 -25.61 27.60 17.01
N HIS A 278 -25.30 26.30 17.04
CA HIS A 278 -25.47 25.42 18.20
C HIS A 278 -24.12 25.07 18.87
N ARG A 279 -23.27 26.07 19.14
CA ARG A 279 -21.86 25.87 19.55
C ARG A 279 -21.66 24.91 20.73
N THR A 280 -22.47 25.02 21.78
CA THR A 280 -22.36 24.17 22.97
C THR A 280 -22.73 22.73 22.63
N THR A 281 -23.84 22.53 21.91
CA THR A 281 -24.28 21.22 21.41
C THR A 281 -23.21 20.59 20.53
N ILE A 282 -22.59 21.34 19.62
CA ILE A 282 -21.50 20.83 18.77
C ILE A 282 -20.31 20.37 19.60
N LYS A 283 -19.87 21.16 20.60
CA LYS A 283 -18.73 20.75 21.45
C LYS A 283 -19.02 19.45 22.18
N VAL A 284 -20.23 19.31 22.70
CA VAL A 284 -20.69 18.06 23.35
C VAL A 284 -20.74 16.92 22.32
N VAL A 285 -21.34 17.14 21.14
CA VAL A 285 -21.41 16.14 20.07
C VAL A 285 -20.02 15.71 19.60
N ILE A 286 -19.07 16.63 19.44
CA ILE A 286 -17.67 16.31 19.08
C ILE A 286 -17.02 15.51 20.20
N ALA A 287 -17.18 15.91 21.47
CA ALA A 287 -16.61 15.17 22.59
C ALA A 287 -17.18 13.74 22.67
N VAL A 288 -18.50 13.59 22.54
CA VAL A 288 -19.18 12.29 22.49
C VAL A 288 -18.72 11.48 21.29
N ALA A 289 -18.60 12.09 20.11
CA ALA A 289 -18.13 11.42 18.90
C ALA A 289 -16.67 10.96 19.03
N LEU A 290 -15.80 11.75 19.66
CA LEU A 290 -14.41 11.36 19.92
C LEU A 290 -14.34 10.18 20.90
N ILE A 291 -15.14 10.21 21.97
CA ILE A 291 -15.23 9.10 22.92
C ILE A 291 -15.77 7.84 22.23
N ALA A 292 -16.87 7.96 21.47
CA ALA A 292 -17.44 6.87 20.71
C ALA A 292 -16.46 6.31 19.68
N THR A 293 -15.70 7.18 19.00
CA THR A 293 -14.64 6.77 18.06
C THR A 293 -13.51 6.04 18.77
N ALA A 294 -13.08 6.50 19.94
CA ALA A 294 -12.04 5.83 20.73
C ALA A 294 -12.49 4.46 21.23
N ILE A 295 -13.74 4.34 21.71
CA ILE A 295 -14.34 3.05 22.11
C ILE A 295 -14.45 2.12 20.91
N THR A 296 -14.96 2.62 19.79
CA THR A 296 -15.11 1.85 18.55
C THR A 296 -13.75 1.38 18.04
N PHE A 297 -12.76 2.28 18.00
CA PHE A 297 -11.38 1.95 17.64
C PHE A 297 -10.80 0.88 18.55
N TYR A 298 -10.94 1.01 19.87
CA TYR A 298 -10.47 0.01 20.83
C TYR A 298 -11.15 -1.34 20.62
N TYR A 299 -12.47 -1.36 20.41
CA TYR A 299 -13.22 -2.56 20.07
C TYR A 299 -12.70 -3.20 18.78
N PHE A 300 -12.53 -2.42 17.70
CA PHE A 300 -12.02 -2.96 16.44
C PHE A 300 -10.59 -3.48 16.54
N TYR A 301 -9.72 -2.74 17.22
CA TYR A 301 -8.32 -3.10 17.44
C TYR A 301 -8.15 -4.35 18.32
N SER A 302 -9.03 -4.54 19.30
CA SER A 302 -8.98 -5.71 20.20
C SER A 302 -9.70 -6.94 19.64
N THR A 303 -10.70 -6.75 18.78
CA THR A 303 -11.56 -7.85 18.29
C THR A 303 -11.18 -8.33 16.90
N TYR A 304 -10.70 -7.45 16.01
CA TYR A 304 -10.45 -7.80 14.61
C TYR A 304 -8.96 -7.72 14.29
N TYR A 305 -8.32 -8.88 14.20
CA TYR A 305 -6.89 -9.01 13.90
C TYR A 305 -6.47 -8.31 12.60
N PHE A 306 -7.34 -8.29 11.58
CA PHE A 306 -7.09 -7.51 10.35
C PHE A 306 -6.82 -6.03 10.65
N PHE A 307 -7.64 -5.41 11.52
CA PHE A 307 -7.47 -4.02 11.90
C PHE A 307 -6.28 -3.85 12.86
N ARG A 308 -6.07 -4.81 13.76
CA ARG A 308 -4.91 -4.84 14.66
C ARG A 308 -3.59 -4.80 13.91
N PHE A 309 -3.45 -5.56 12.83
CA PHE A 309 -2.22 -5.66 12.02
C PHE A 309 -2.06 -4.51 11.02
N ALA A 310 -3.11 -3.73 10.78
CA ALA A 310 -3.02 -2.52 9.97
C ALA A 310 -2.42 -1.32 10.74
N ILE A 311 -2.28 -1.42 12.07
CA ILE A 311 -1.90 -0.30 12.95
C ILE A 311 -0.70 -0.66 13.80
N ILE A 312 0.23 0.29 13.89
CA ILE A 312 1.43 0.16 14.73
C ILE A 312 1.01 0.09 16.20
N PRO A 313 1.48 -0.92 16.98
CA PRO A 313 1.16 -1.01 18.40
C PRO A 313 1.53 0.26 19.16
N ILE A 314 0.63 0.75 20.01
CA ILE A 314 0.97 1.84 20.96
C ILE A 314 1.91 1.32 22.05
N VAL A 315 1.64 0.11 22.55
CA VAL A 315 2.37 -0.58 23.61
C VAL A 315 2.78 -1.97 23.09
N PRO A 316 3.94 -2.51 23.48
CA PRO A 316 4.35 -3.85 23.06
C PRO A 316 3.35 -4.93 23.47
N ASP A 317 3.13 -5.88 22.56
CA ASP A 317 2.36 -7.11 22.77
C ASP A 317 3.04 -8.30 22.05
N GLN A 318 2.40 -9.47 22.07
CA GLN A 318 2.93 -10.69 21.44
C GLN A 318 3.20 -10.59 19.93
N PHE A 319 2.62 -9.60 19.24
CA PHE A 319 2.84 -9.35 17.82
C PHE A 319 3.85 -8.22 17.57
N THR A 320 4.37 -7.61 18.63
CA THR A 320 5.34 -6.52 18.51
C THR A 320 6.72 -7.11 18.24
N VAL A 321 7.20 -6.88 17.02
CA VAL A 321 8.50 -7.37 16.55
C VAL A 321 9.55 -6.28 16.70
N GLU A 322 10.75 -6.67 17.14
CA GLU A 322 11.93 -5.78 17.26
C GLU A 322 11.68 -4.50 18.11
N GLY A 323 10.68 -4.54 19.01
CA GLY A 323 10.28 -3.38 19.82
C GLY A 323 9.63 -2.24 19.02
N TYR A 324 9.17 -2.50 17.79
CA TYR A 324 8.58 -1.51 16.90
C TYR A 324 7.18 -1.09 17.35
N THR A 325 7.10 0.00 18.12
CA THR A 325 5.85 0.63 18.55
C THR A 325 5.73 2.04 18.00
N MET A 326 4.52 2.61 18.08
CA MET A 326 4.18 3.94 17.54
C MET A 326 5.07 5.06 18.10
N PHE A 327 5.61 4.90 19.31
CA PHE A 327 6.50 5.87 19.94
C PHE A 327 7.92 5.33 20.15
N SER A 328 8.26 4.18 19.54
CA SER A 328 9.62 3.67 19.51
C SER A 328 10.54 4.59 18.71
N ILE A 329 11.84 4.59 19.05
CA ILE A 329 12.85 5.38 18.34
C ILE A 329 12.90 4.98 16.86
N ASN A 330 12.81 3.68 16.56
CA ASN A 330 12.84 3.16 15.19
C ASN A 330 11.70 3.73 14.35
N HIS A 331 10.46 3.72 14.86
CA HIS A 331 9.33 4.29 14.15
C HIS A 331 9.46 5.81 13.96
N ILE A 332 9.87 6.55 15.00
CA ILE A 332 10.09 8.01 14.88
C ILE A 332 11.13 8.31 13.81
N VAL A 333 12.24 7.55 13.80
CA VAL A 333 13.30 7.70 12.81
C VAL A 333 12.78 7.37 11.40
N ASP A 334 12.04 6.29 11.21
CA ASP A 334 11.46 5.95 9.91
C ASP A 334 10.47 6.99 9.42
N TYR A 335 9.62 7.49 10.30
CA TYR A 335 8.65 8.53 9.97
C TYR A 335 9.35 9.83 9.54
N LEU A 336 10.46 10.21 10.20
CA LEU A 336 11.27 11.35 9.77
C LEU A 336 11.95 11.10 8.41
N ASN A 337 12.48 9.90 8.19
CA ASN A 337 13.01 9.51 6.88
C ASN A 337 11.93 9.61 5.80
N LEU A 338 10.72 9.13 6.06
CA LEU A 338 9.58 9.23 5.15
C LEU A 338 9.27 10.69 4.79
N VAL A 339 9.15 11.59 5.78
CA VAL A 339 8.88 13.02 5.51
C VAL A 339 9.98 13.64 4.65
N ILE A 340 11.25 13.32 4.93
CA ILE A 340 12.40 13.77 4.13
C ILE A 340 12.33 13.21 2.71
N VAL A 341 11.96 11.94 2.56
CA VAL A 341 11.75 11.28 1.27
C VAL A 341 10.67 12.00 0.46
N LEU A 342 9.51 12.26 1.07
CA LEU A 342 8.38 12.88 0.39
C LEU A 342 8.68 14.31 -0.04
N PHE A 343 9.40 15.06 0.80
CA PHE A 343 9.80 16.43 0.52
C PHE A 343 11.17 16.75 1.15
N PRO A 344 12.28 16.54 0.42
CA PRO A 344 13.62 16.87 0.93
C PRO A 344 13.77 18.36 1.28
N GLY A 345 13.12 19.24 0.51
CA GLY A 345 12.99 20.67 0.78
C GLY A 345 12.21 21.03 2.06
N SER A 346 11.65 20.07 2.79
CA SER A 346 10.88 20.30 4.03
C SER A 346 11.67 21.00 5.11
N ILE A 347 12.97 20.72 5.26
CA ILE A 347 13.84 21.37 6.26
C ILE A 347 13.96 22.87 5.93
N VAL A 348 14.27 23.19 4.67
CA VAL A 348 14.39 24.57 4.18
C VAL A 348 13.06 25.32 4.33
N ALA A 349 11.96 24.65 3.97
CA ALA A 349 10.61 25.19 4.09
C ALA A 349 10.22 25.45 5.54
N LEU A 350 10.47 24.51 6.45
CA LEU A 350 10.12 24.61 7.87
C LEU A 350 10.90 25.75 8.55
N VAL A 351 12.23 25.78 8.39
CA VAL A 351 13.08 26.85 8.91
C VAL A 351 12.59 28.20 8.40
N THR A 352 12.23 28.27 7.11
CA THR A 352 11.67 29.48 6.51
C THR A 352 10.37 29.90 7.16
N LEU A 353 9.40 28.99 7.33
CA LEU A 353 8.10 29.32 7.91
C LEU A 353 8.23 29.80 9.36
N ILE A 354 9.17 29.22 10.12
CA ILE A 354 9.51 29.65 11.49
C ILE A 354 10.07 31.08 11.49
N VAL A 355 10.91 31.43 10.52
CA VAL A 355 11.54 32.76 10.42
C VAL A 355 10.58 33.81 9.86
N LEU A 356 9.83 33.50 8.79
CA LEU A 356 8.90 34.44 8.14
C LEU A 356 7.70 34.76 9.03
N ARG A 357 7.31 33.86 9.95
CA ARG A 357 6.13 33.99 10.83
C ARG A 357 4.93 34.63 10.11
N PRO A 358 4.49 34.07 8.96
CA PRO A 358 3.49 34.71 8.14
C PRO A 358 2.20 34.92 8.95
N LYS A 359 1.86 36.20 9.21
CA LYS A 359 0.69 36.56 10.01
C LYS A 359 -0.57 36.32 9.19
N ARG A 360 -1.66 35.91 9.85
CA ARG A 360 -3.01 35.74 9.25
C ARG A 360 -3.14 34.62 8.20
N VAL A 361 -2.20 33.67 8.14
CA VAL A 361 -2.28 32.47 7.29
C VAL A 361 -3.56 31.66 7.53
N HIS A 362 -3.97 31.55 8.80
CA HIS A 362 -5.22 30.89 9.21
C HIS A 362 -6.50 31.56 8.69
N LYS A 363 -6.43 32.78 8.13
CA LYS A 363 -7.59 33.47 7.54
C LYS A 363 -7.83 33.06 6.08
N ARG A 364 -6.87 32.41 5.43
CA ARG A 364 -7.01 31.97 4.03
C ARG A 364 -7.58 30.57 4.00
N GLY A 365 -8.77 30.41 3.43
CA GLY A 365 -9.46 29.12 3.37
C GLY A 365 -8.63 28.02 2.70
N GLY A 366 -7.92 28.35 1.60
CA GLY A 366 -7.02 27.42 0.91
C GLY A 366 -5.89 26.87 1.79
N ILE A 367 -5.30 27.70 2.66
CA ILE A 367 -4.22 27.25 3.54
C ILE A 367 -4.78 26.36 4.66
N VAL A 368 -5.94 26.71 5.24
CA VAL A 368 -6.59 25.87 6.26
C VAL A 368 -6.98 24.51 5.67
N PHE A 369 -7.54 24.50 4.45
CA PHE A 369 -7.83 23.27 3.71
C PHE A 369 -6.58 22.39 3.55
N LEU A 370 -5.49 22.96 3.02
CA LEU A 370 -4.24 22.22 2.82
C LEU A 370 -3.58 21.78 4.13
N LEU A 371 -3.72 22.56 5.21
CA LEU A 371 -3.24 22.16 6.55
C LEU A 371 -3.99 20.94 7.07
N ILE A 372 -5.32 20.93 6.98
CA ILE A 372 -6.15 19.79 7.41
C ILE A 372 -5.78 18.57 6.56
N LEU A 373 -5.66 18.74 5.24
CA LEU A 373 -5.30 17.67 4.31
C LEU A 373 -3.90 17.10 4.58
N THR A 374 -2.90 17.97 4.80
CA THR A 374 -1.53 17.55 5.13
C THR A 374 -1.48 16.84 6.48
N ALA A 375 -2.12 17.40 7.50
CA ALA A 375 -2.12 16.84 8.85
C ALA A 375 -2.80 15.47 8.91
N SER A 376 -3.95 15.31 8.24
CA SER A 376 -4.62 14.01 8.15
C SER A 376 -3.78 12.98 7.39
N SER A 377 -3.18 13.37 6.25
CA SER A 377 -2.33 12.47 5.46
C SER A 377 -1.09 11.99 6.22
N LEU A 378 -0.41 12.90 6.90
CA LEU A 378 0.77 12.60 7.72
C LEU A 378 0.41 11.80 8.98
N ALA A 379 -0.73 12.10 9.63
CA ALA A 379 -1.21 11.32 10.77
C ALA A 379 -1.52 9.87 10.37
N ALA A 380 -2.04 9.63 9.17
CA ALA A 380 -2.21 8.27 8.67
C ALA A 380 -0.87 7.56 8.53
N ALA A 381 0.15 8.20 7.93
CA ALA A 381 1.48 7.63 7.82
C ALA A 381 2.17 7.35 9.17
N PHE A 382 1.77 8.04 10.24
CA PHE A 382 2.28 7.81 11.60
C PHE A 382 1.59 6.63 12.32
N VAL A 383 0.40 6.23 11.89
CA VAL A 383 -0.43 5.24 12.60
C VAL A 383 -0.46 3.90 11.89
N PHE A 384 -0.51 3.90 10.56
CA PHE A 384 -0.63 2.69 9.77
C PHE A 384 0.69 1.93 9.74
N ASP A 385 0.61 0.61 9.92
CA ASP A 385 1.77 -0.26 9.88
C ASP A 385 2.03 -0.77 8.44
N PRO A 386 3.12 -0.36 7.77
CA PRO A 386 3.48 -0.93 6.48
C PRO A 386 3.89 -2.39 6.63
N LYS A 387 3.37 -3.23 5.74
CA LYS A 387 3.56 -4.69 5.78
C LYS A 387 5.04 -5.06 5.63
N LEU A 388 5.78 -4.35 4.79
CA LEU A 388 7.18 -4.63 4.46
C LEU A 388 8.17 -3.70 5.20
N GLY A 389 7.67 -2.89 6.13
CA GLY A 389 8.42 -1.83 6.80
C GLY A 389 8.43 -0.53 6.00
N MET A 390 8.55 0.60 6.72
CA MET A 390 8.52 1.94 6.09
C MET A 390 9.56 2.17 4.99
N PRO A 391 10.81 1.66 5.06
CA PRO A 391 11.78 1.87 4.00
C PRO A 391 11.33 1.29 2.65
N ARG A 392 10.72 0.09 2.67
CA ARG A 392 10.32 -0.63 1.46
C ARG A 392 8.93 -0.21 0.95
N ASP A 393 7.97 0.02 1.86
CA ASP A 393 6.60 0.48 1.56
C ASP A 393 6.44 2.00 1.72
N TRP A 394 7.49 2.76 1.41
CA TRP A 394 7.42 4.23 1.47
C TRP A 394 6.35 4.79 0.52
N ASP A 395 6.08 4.06 -0.56
CA ASP A 395 5.15 4.35 -1.65
C ASP A 395 3.69 4.34 -1.19
N LEU A 396 3.32 3.47 -0.23
CA LEU A 396 2.02 3.49 0.43
C LEU A 396 1.67 4.88 0.99
N PHE A 397 2.69 5.64 1.41
CA PHE A 397 2.55 6.98 2.00
C PHE A 397 2.95 8.11 1.04
N ALA A 398 3.30 7.81 -0.22
CA ALA A 398 3.69 8.79 -1.23
C ALA A 398 2.64 9.91 -1.41
N PHE A 399 1.36 9.57 -1.30
CA PHE A 399 0.24 10.49 -1.46
C PHE A 399 0.28 11.66 -0.47
N ALA A 400 0.85 11.47 0.72
CA ALA A 400 0.95 12.52 1.75
C ALA A 400 1.92 13.65 1.34
N GLY A 401 2.85 13.36 0.42
CA GLY A 401 3.80 14.35 -0.08
C GLY A 401 3.14 15.42 -0.95
N VAL A 402 2.09 15.09 -1.70
CA VAL A 402 1.39 16.03 -2.59
C VAL A 402 0.82 17.23 -1.80
N PRO A 403 -0.03 17.05 -0.78
CA PRO A 403 -0.54 18.16 0.00
C PRO A 403 0.54 18.85 0.83
N LEU A 404 1.56 18.13 1.32
CA LEU A 404 2.68 18.73 2.04
C LEU A 404 3.46 19.73 1.18
N VAL A 405 3.80 19.33 -0.05
CA VAL A 405 4.47 20.19 -1.02
C VAL A 405 3.53 21.32 -1.46
N ALA A 406 2.28 21.02 -1.81
CA ALA A 406 1.29 22.03 -2.21
C ALA A 406 1.10 23.10 -1.13
N LEU A 407 0.97 22.70 0.15
CA LEU A 407 0.84 23.60 1.30
C LEU A 407 2.03 24.55 1.39
N THR A 408 3.24 23.99 1.31
CA THR A 408 4.47 24.78 1.39
C THR A 408 4.55 25.78 0.24
N MET A 409 4.36 25.31 -1.00
CA MET A 409 4.43 26.17 -2.18
C MET A 409 3.34 27.23 -2.16
N PHE A 410 2.11 26.88 -1.76
CA PHE A 410 1.00 27.81 -1.69
C PHE A 410 1.21 28.88 -0.62
N ILE A 411 1.74 28.55 0.57
CA ILE A 411 2.07 29.56 1.59
C ILE A 411 3.11 30.57 1.06
N LEU A 412 4.15 30.08 0.38
CA LEU A 412 5.26 30.92 -0.09
C LEU A 412 4.92 31.71 -1.36
N LEU A 413 4.04 31.19 -2.22
CA LEU A 413 3.73 31.80 -3.51
C LEU A 413 2.39 32.55 -3.53
N ALA A 414 1.51 32.38 -2.54
CA ALA A 414 0.21 33.04 -2.56
C ALA A 414 0.32 34.57 -2.50
N ASP A 415 -0.64 35.25 -3.13
CA ASP A 415 -0.65 36.70 -3.29
C ASP A 415 -0.51 37.44 -1.96
N GLY A 416 0.30 38.50 -1.93
CA GLY A 416 0.61 39.27 -0.72
C GLY A 416 1.69 38.68 0.20
N LEU A 417 2.14 37.43 -0.02
CA LEU A 417 3.34 36.85 0.60
C LEU A 417 4.45 36.59 -0.44
N CYS A 418 4.10 36.52 -1.72
CA CYS A 418 5.02 36.36 -2.82
C CYS A 418 5.97 37.57 -2.94
N THR A 419 7.19 37.37 -2.44
CA THR A 419 8.33 38.28 -2.45
C THR A 419 9.53 37.62 -3.12
N LYS A 420 10.56 38.39 -3.50
CA LYS A 420 11.85 37.83 -3.97
C LYS A 420 12.40 36.81 -2.98
N THR A 421 12.29 37.11 -1.69
CA THR A 421 12.68 36.23 -0.59
C THR A 421 11.94 34.89 -0.66
N SER A 422 10.61 34.89 -0.75
CA SER A 422 9.85 33.64 -0.85
C SER A 422 10.15 32.84 -2.12
N MET A 423 10.34 33.51 -3.27
CA MET A 423 10.69 32.83 -4.53
C MET A 423 12.07 32.18 -4.45
N ALA A 424 13.06 32.87 -3.87
CA ALA A 424 14.40 32.33 -3.66
C ALA A 424 14.38 31.07 -2.79
N ILE A 425 13.57 31.08 -1.73
CA ILE A 425 13.43 29.94 -0.84
C ILE A 425 12.77 28.76 -1.56
N VAL A 426 11.72 29.02 -2.35
CA VAL A 426 11.09 27.98 -3.16
C VAL A 426 12.10 27.39 -4.16
N MET A 427 12.92 28.23 -4.80
CA MET A 427 13.99 27.75 -5.68
C MET A 427 15.01 26.87 -4.95
N LEU A 428 15.42 27.23 -3.72
CA LEU A 428 16.32 26.40 -2.90
C LEU A 428 15.67 25.06 -2.51
N ALA A 429 14.37 25.06 -2.17
CA ALA A 429 13.65 23.84 -1.86
C ALA A 429 13.54 22.91 -3.09
N ILE A 430 13.23 23.47 -4.27
CA ILE A 430 13.18 22.74 -5.54
C ILE A 430 14.55 22.21 -5.93
N SER A 431 15.62 23.00 -5.77
CA SER A 431 16.96 22.52 -6.11
C SER A 431 17.40 21.38 -5.19
N LEU A 432 17.05 21.43 -3.90
CA LEU A 432 17.32 20.33 -2.97
C LEU A 432 16.55 19.08 -3.37
N ASN A 433 15.27 19.23 -3.72
CA ASN A 433 14.46 18.15 -4.25
C ASN A 433 15.12 17.51 -5.47
N LEU A 434 15.61 18.28 -6.44
CA LEU A 434 16.24 17.77 -7.65
C LEU A 434 17.56 17.03 -7.38
N VAL A 435 18.42 17.60 -6.53
CA VAL A 435 19.72 17.00 -6.17
C VAL A 435 19.54 15.67 -5.42
N VAL A 436 18.43 15.50 -4.70
CA VAL A 436 18.09 14.26 -3.98
C VAL A 436 17.30 13.28 -4.85
N LEU A 437 16.30 13.75 -5.59
CA LEU A 437 15.43 12.92 -6.42
C LEU A 437 16.18 12.30 -7.60
N GLY A 438 17.12 13.02 -8.22
CA GLY A 438 17.90 12.52 -9.35
C GLY A 438 18.61 11.19 -9.06
N PRO A 439 19.50 11.14 -8.04
CA PRO A 439 20.13 9.89 -7.61
C PRO A 439 19.13 8.80 -7.21
N ARG A 440 17.97 9.17 -6.67
CA ARG A 440 16.93 8.20 -6.33
C ARG A 440 16.28 7.58 -7.57
N VAL A 441 15.92 8.37 -8.58
CA VAL A 441 15.39 7.87 -9.86
C VAL A 441 16.44 6.98 -10.53
N VAL A 442 17.69 7.45 -10.61
CA VAL A 442 18.80 6.70 -11.22
C VAL A 442 19.05 5.37 -10.52
N SER A 443 18.84 5.28 -9.21
CA SER A 443 19.06 4.04 -8.45
C SER A 443 18.11 2.90 -8.87
N GLN A 444 16.95 3.22 -9.46
CA GLN A 444 16.02 2.22 -10.00
C GLN A 444 16.38 1.79 -11.42
N VAL A 445 17.13 2.65 -12.13
CA VAL A 445 17.59 2.39 -13.49
C VAL A 445 18.85 1.53 -13.48
N ILE A 446 19.70 1.63 -12.44
CA ILE A 446 20.95 0.88 -12.32
C ILE A 446 20.74 -0.32 -11.38
N PRO A 447 20.70 -1.58 -11.89
CA PRO A 447 20.38 -2.75 -11.08
C PRO A 447 21.30 -2.96 -9.87
N ASP A 448 22.61 -2.73 -10.03
CA ASP A 448 23.58 -2.93 -8.95
C ASP A 448 23.37 -1.96 -7.78
N VAL A 449 23.07 -0.68 -8.08
CA VAL A 449 22.77 0.33 -7.07
C VAL A 449 21.45 -0.01 -6.37
N SER A 450 20.43 -0.40 -7.15
CA SER A 450 19.14 -0.85 -6.63
C SER A 450 19.30 -2.04 -5.67
N LEU A 451 20.11 -3.02 -6.07
CA LEU A 451 20.36 -4.24 -5.32
C LEU A 451 21.12 -3.96 -4.01
N ALA A 452 22.14 -3.09 -4.06
CA ALA A 452 22.89 -2.68 -2.86
C ALA A 452 21.98 -2.01 -1.83
N HIS A 453 21.12 -1.11 -2.29
CA HIS A 453 20.13 -0.45 -1.45
C HIS A 453 19.09 -1.42 -0.88
N PHE A 454 18.61 -2.34 -1.72
CA PHE A 454 17.67 -3.36 -1.29
C PHE A 454 18.23 -4.27 -0.20
N LYS A 455 19.51 -4.65 -0.31
CA LYS A 455 20.19 -5.45 0.73
C LYS A 455 20.21 -4.74 2.08
N ASN A 456 20.41 -3.43 2.14
CA ASN A 456 20.32 -2.70 3.40
C ASN A 456 18.90 -2.76 3.99
N TYR A 457 17.86 -2.53 3.18
CA TYR A 457 16.47 -2.51 3.67
C TYR A 457 16.04 -3.83 4.31
N ILE A 458 16.52 -4.96 3.79
CA ILE A 458 16.28 -6.28 4.37
C ILE A 458 16.80 -6.37 5.80
N THR A 459 17.93 -5.73 6.09
CA THR A 459 18.55 -5.78 7.41
C THR A 459 17.86 -4.89 8.44
N LEU A 460 17.14 -3.85 7.99
CA LEU A 460 16.45 -2.92 8.87
C LEU A 460 15.25 -3.57 9.56
N ASP A 461 14.41 -4.29 8.83
CA ASP A 461 13.19 -4.92 9.37
C ASP A 461 13.13 -6.41 8.98
N GLN A 462 13.80 -7.27 9.75
CA GLN A 462 14.22 -8.60 9.32
C GLN A 462 13.05 -9.57 9.17
N MET A 463 12.09 -9.49 10.09
CA MET A 463 10.89 -10.34 10.05
C MET A 463 9.93 -9.92 8.95
N LYS A 464 9.69 -8.62 8.81
CA LYS A 464 8.82 -8.07 7.75
C LYS A 464 9.38 -8.34 6.35
N ASN A 465 10.71 -8.35 6.22
CA ASN A 465 11.40 -8.56 4.96
C ASN A 465 11.88 -10.00 4.73
N ARG A 466 11.38 -11.00 5.46
CA ARG A 466 11.79 -12.39 5.23
C ARG A 466 11.60 -12.81 3.76
N TYR A 467 10.40 -12.63 3.19
CA TYR A 467 10.07 -13.06 1.83
C TYR A 467 11.01 -12.46 0.76
N VAL A 468 11.70 -11.37 1.11
CA VAL A 468 12.70 -10.73 0.26
C VAL A 468 13.84 -11.65 -0.12
N SER A 469 14.34 -12.52 0.77
CA SER A 469 15.44 -13.42 0.39
C SER A 469 15.01 -14.35 -0.76
N MET A 470 13.73 -14.71 -0.82
CA MET A 470 13.20 -15.45 -1.96
C MET A 470 13.12 -14.59 -3.23
N ILE A 471 12.73 -13.32 -3.12
CA ILE A 471 12.79 -12.37 -4.25
C ILE A 471 14.23 -12.26 -4.78
N LEU A 472 15.20 -12.11 -3.87
CA LEU A 472 16.62 -11.95 -4.20
C LEU A 472 17.20 -13.23 -4.83
N LYS A 473 16.89 -14.40 -4.27
CA LYS A 473 17.25 -15.70 -4.85
C LYS A 473 16.66 -15.84 -6.26
N ASN A 474 15.37 -15.58 -6.42
CA ASN A 474 14.69 -15.71 -7.72
C ASN A 474 15.23 -14.72 -8.75
N TYR A 475 15.62 -13.53 -8.30
CA TYR A 475 16.32 -12.56 -9.12
C TYR A 475 17.66 -13.14 -9.61
N TYR A 476 18.54 -13.61 -8.73
CA TYR A 476 19.83 -14.17 -9.14
C TYR A 476 19.66 -15.38 -10.09
N LEU A 477 18.70 -16.27 -9.82
CA LEU A 477 18.38 -17.37 -10.73
C LEU A 477 17.92 -16.90 -12.11
N ALA A 478 17.06 -15.89 -12.17
CA ALA A 478 16.59 -15.32 -13.44
C ALA A 478 17.73 -14.72 -14.28
N TYR A 479 18.81 -14.26 -13.63
CA TYR A 479 20.02 -13.73 -14.27
C TYR A 479 21.17 -14.76 -14.38
N GLY A 480 20.93 -16.03 -14.02
CA GLY A 480 21.92 -17.11 -14.15
C GLY A 480 23.03 -17.12 -13.08
N ASP A 481 22.92 -16.32 -12.02
CA ASP A 481 23.87 -16.29 -10.90
C ASP A 481 23.49 -17.34 -9.84
N THR A 482 23.74 -18.61 -10.14
CA THR A 482 23.35 -19.73 -9.27
C THR A 482 24.11 -19.73 -7.94
N VAL A 483 25.36 -19.26 -7.93
CA VAL A 483 26.20 -19.19 -6.71
C VAL A 483 25.58 -18.23 -5.70
N ARG A 484 25.26 -17.00 -6.10
CA ARG A 484 24.61 -16.05 -5.18
C ARG A 484 23.19 -16.48 -4.80
N ALA A 485 22.48 -17.16 -5.69
CA ALA A 485 21.17 -17.72 -5.36
C ALA A 485 21.29 -18.78 -4.24
N GLU A 486 22.31 -19.64 -4.29
CA GLU A 486 22.62 -20.63 -3.26
C GLU A 486 23.10 -19.98 -1.96
N GLU A 487 23.95 -18.95 -2.02
CA GLU A 487 24.37 -18.18 -0.84
C GLU A 487 23.17 -17.55 -0.12
N VAL A 488 22.26 -16.92 -0.87
CA VAL A 488 21.03 -16.35 -0.30
C VAL A 488 20.14 -17.44 0.29
N ALA A 489 20.05 -18.61 -0.36
CA ALA A 489 19.30 -19.74 0.16
C ALA A 489 19.92 -20.30 1.45
N ALA A 490 21.25 -20.35 1.55
CA ALA A 490 21.95 -20.78 2.75
C ALA A 490 21.73 -19.82 3.93
N ILE A 491 21.91 -18.51 3.69
CA ILE A 491 21.64 -17.46 4.69
C ILE A 491 20.16 -17.51 5.13
N TRP A 492 19.25 -17.72 4.18
CA TRP A 492 17.82 -17.87 4.45
C TRP A 492 17.56 -19.06 5.38
N ASN A 493 18.11 -20.24 5.07
CA ASN A 493 17.89 -21.44 5.90
C ASN A 493 18.51 -21.30 7.29
N GLU A 494 19.68 -20.68 7.40
CA GLU A 494 20.33 -20.41 8.69
C GLU A 494 19.51 -19.43 9.55
N ARG A 495 18.97 -18.40 8.91
CA ARG A 495 18.27 -17.31 9.60
C ARG A 495 16.82 -17.62 9.94
N TYR A 496 16.16 -18.46 9.14
CA TYR A 496 14.75 -18.79 9.26
C TYR A 496 14.54 -20.31 9.45
N PRO A 497 15.08 -20.90 10.54
CA PRO A 497 14.97 -22.35 10.81
C PRO A 497 13.52 -22.80 11.02
N GLU A 498 12.59 -21.88 11.26
CA GLU A 498 11.17 -22.19 11.42
C GLU A 498 10.55 -22.90 10.21
N ILE A 499 11.15 -22.80 9.01
CA ILE A 499 10.70 -23.54 7.82
C ILE A 499 10.93 -25.04 7.98
N GLU A 500 12.11 -25.43 8.47
CA GLU A 500 12.39 -26.84 8.79
C GLU A 500 11.53 -27.32 9.97
N MET A 501 11.32 -26.45 10.95
CA MET A 501 10.39 -26.72 12.05
C MET A 501 8.96 -26.91 11.54
N LEU A 502 8.53 -26.16 10.53
CA LEU A 502 7.21 -26.30 9.89
C LEU A 502 7.07 -27.66 9.21
N HIS A 503 8.09 -28.12 8.49
CA HIS A 503 8.10 -29.47 7.90
C HIS A 503 8.00 -30.55 8.99
N THR A 504 8.77 -30.41 10.07
CA THR A 504 8.73 -31.32 11.22
C THR A 504 7.37 -31.34 11.90
N ALA A 505 6.79 -30.16 12.19
CA ALA A 505 5.47 -30.02 12.80
C ALA A 505 4.37 -30.62 11.91
N THR A 506 4.47 -30.42 10.59
CA THR A 506 3.53 -30.97 9.62
C THR A 506 3.62 -32.50 9.55
N ALA A 507 4.82 -33.07 9.59
CA ALA A 507 5.03 -34.52 9.65
C ALA A 507 4.48 -35.13 10.95
N LEU A 508 4.66 -34.45 12.09
CA LEU A 508 4.06 -34.84 13.37
C LEU A 508 2.52 -34.80 13.30
N LYS A 509 1.94 -33.75 12.72
CA LYS A 509 0.49 -33.62 12.48
C LYS A 509 -0.03 -34.77 11.61
N GLN A 510 0.63 -35.07 10.49
CA GLN A 510 0.28 -36.18 9.59
C GLN A 510 0.37 -37.54 10.29
N SER A 511 1.34 -37.70 11.20
CA SER A 511 1.50 -38.88 12.06
C SER A 511 0.52 -38.90 13.25
N ARG A 512 -0.46 -38.00 13.29
CA ARG A 512 -1.48 -37.83 14.35
C ARG A 512 -0.91 -37.52 15.74
N LYS A 513 0.35 -37.07 15.82
CA LYS A 513 1.01 -36.62 17.06
C LYS A 513 0.71 -35.15 17.35
N TYR A 514 -0.56 -34.82 17.51
CA TYR A 514 -1.04 -33.44 17.55
C TYR A 514 -0.44 -32.60 18.68
N LYS A 515 -0.21 -33.18 19.87
CA LYS A 515 0.37 -32.45 21.01
C LYS A 515 1.83 -32.04 20.74
N GLU A 516 2.63 -32.92 20.17
CA GLU A 516 4.02 -32.64 19.78
C GLU A 516 4.06 -31.57 18.67
N ALA A 517 3.18 -31.69 17.67
CA ALA A 517 3.04 -30.71 16.60
C ALA A 517 2.70 -29.31 17.14
N ILE A 518 1.75 -29.22 18.08
CA ILE A 518 1.36 -27.96 18.74
C ILE A 518 2.57 -27.31 19.42
N THR A 519 3.39 -28.07 20.16
CA THR A 519 4.60 -27.52 20.78
C THR A 519 5.56 -26.95 19.75
N THR A 520 5.80 -27.65 18.64
CA THR A 520 6.68 -27.14 17.57
C THR A 520 6.11 -25.90 16.89
N TYR A 521 4.80 -25.84 16.65
CA TYR A 521 4.16 -24.66 16.08
C TYR A 521 4.27 -23.43 17.00
N TYR A 522 4.15 -23.58 18.32
CA TYR A 522 4.39 -22.46 19.24
C TYR A 522 5.84 -21.97 19.18
N GLN A 523 6.82 -22.87 19.08
CA GLN A 523 8.22 -22.47 18.91
C GLN A 523 8.46 -21.71 17.59
N ILE A 524 7.69 -22.01 16.53
CA ILE A 524 7.69 -21.22 15.30
C ILE A 524 7.13 -19.83 15.57
N LEU A 525 5.99 -19.73 16.25
CA LEU A 525 5.33 -18.45 16.55
C LEU A 525 6.12 -17.56 17.50
N ASP A 526 6.92 -18.13 18.41
CA ASP A 526 7.84 -17.38 19.27
C ASP A 526 8.92 -16.65 18.45
N ARG A 527 9.26 -17.18 17.27
CA ARG A 527 10.22 -16.59 16.32
C ARG A 527 9.53 -15.69 15.31
N ASP A 528 8.39 -16.14 14.78
CA ASP A 528 7.56 -15.42 13.82
C ASP A 528 6.09 -15.33 14.28
N PRO A 529 5.73 -14.27 15.00
CA PRO A 529 4.35 -14.02 15.41
C PRO A 529 3.38 -13.79 14.23
N PHE A 530 3.88 -13.63 13.00
CA PHE A 530 3.09 -13.39 11.81
C PHE A 530 3.02 -14.64 10.89
N HIS A 531 3.40 -15.82 11.38
CA HIS A 531 3.35 -17.08 10.61
C HIS A 531 1.92 -17.61 10.49
N PHE A 532 1.14 -17.07 9.54
CA PHE A 532 -0.29 -17.40 9.38
C PHE A 532 -0.54 -18.90 9.17
N ASP A 533 0.35 -19.61 8.47
CA ASP A 533 0.24 -21.06 8.26
C ASP A 533 0.41 -21.86 9.55
N SER A 534 1.20 -21.35 10.51
CA SER A 534 1.37 -22.02 11.81
C SER A 534 0.11 -21.88 12.65
N TYR A 535 -0.54 -20.72 12.63
CA TYR A 535 -1.85 -20.54 13.26
C TYR A 535 -2.93 -21.45 12.64
N ASN A 536 -2.95 -21.57 11.31
CA ASN A 536 -3.89 -22.45 10.62
C ASN A 536 -3.66 -23.94 10.98
N ASN A 537 -2.39 -24.38 10.98
CA ASN A 537 -2.06 -25.75 11.32
C ASN A 537 -2.24 -26.08 12.81
N LEU A 538 -1.98 -25.11 13.71
CA LEU A 538 -2.33 -25.22 15.14
C LEU A 538 -3.83 -25.47 15.29
N ALA A 539 -4.64 -24.66 14.63
CA ALA A 539 -6.08 -24.81 14.67
C ALA A 539 -6.54 -26.18 14.17
N GLU A 540 -5.94 -26.69 13.09
CA GLU A 540 -6.23 -28.04 12.61
C GLU A 540 -5.87 -29.11 13.66
N CYS A 541 -4.73 -28.99 14.35
CA CYS A 541 -4.40 -29.87 15.47
C CYS A 541 -5.45 -29.79 16.60
N TYR A 542 -5.91 -28.58 16.96
CA TYR A 542 -6.97 -28.38 17.94
C TYR A 542 -8.32 -28.96 17.49
N LEU A 543 -8.67 -28.87 16.20
CA LEU A 543 -9.85 -29.52 15.62
C LEU A 543 -9.78 -31.04 15.80
N GLN A 544 -8.63 -31.65 15.51
CA GLN A 544 -8.43 -33.09 15.69
C GLN A 544 -8.51 -33.51 17.17
N LEU A 545 -8.10 -32.62 18.08
CA LEU A 545 -8.25 -32.80 19.53
C LEU A 545 -9.65 -32.42 20.07
N ARG A 546 -10.59 -32.03 19.18
CA ARG A 546 -11.95 -31.58 19.50
C ARG A 546 -12.03 -30.33 20.39
N GLN A 547 -10.99 -29.50 20.38
CA GLN A 547 -10.90 -28.23 21.08
C GLN A 547 -11.27 -27.08 20.15
N TYR A 548 -12.56 -27.00 19.79
CA TYR A 548 -13.03 -26.14 18.70
C TYR A 548 -12.88 -24.64 18.99
N ASP A 549 -13.01 -24.19 20.24
CA ASP A 549 -12.84 -22.77 20.60
C ASP A 549 -11.38 -22.32 20.47
N SER A 550 -10.44 -23.17 20.89
CA SER A 550 -9.01 -22.92 20.67
C SER A 550 -8.68 -22.90 19.18
N ALA A 551 -9.26 -23.80 18.39
CA ALA A 551 -9.10 -23.79 16.94
C ALA A 551 -9.60 -22.47 16.32
N LEU A 552 -10.81 -22.02 16.67
CA LEU A 552 -11.37 -20.76 16.19
C LEU A 552 -10.49 -19.56 16.55
N SER A 553 -10.00 -19.48 17.80
CA SER A 553 -9.10 -18.40 18.24
C SER A 553 -7.83 -18.29 17.38
N HIS A 554 -7.18 -19.42 17.06
CA HIS A 554 -6.01 -19.40 16.17
C HIS A 554 -6.37 -19.11 14.71
N LEU A 555 -7.53 -19.57 14.23
CA LEU A 555 -8.01 -19.25 12.88
C LEU A 555 -8.35 -17.77 12.73
N GLU A 556 -8.85 -17.11 13.77
CA GLU A 556 -9.10 -15.67 13.80
C GLU A 556 -7.80 -14.85 13.68
N VAL A 557 -6.69 -15.32 14.26
CA VAL A 557 -5.37 -14.71 14.02
C VAL A 557 -4.92 -14.96 12.59
N SER A 558 -4.99 -16.21 12.13
CA SER A 558 -4.56 -16.62 10.78
C SER A 558 -5.28 -15.84 9.69
N ILE A 559 -6.59 -15.62 9.82
CA ILE A 559 -7.40 -14.85 8.87
C ILE A 559 -7.12 -13.35 8.95
N GLY A 560 -6.74 -12.83 10.12
CA GLY A 560 -6.29 -11.45 10.24
C GLY A 560 -4.99 -11.19 9.46
N LEU A 561 -4.09 -12.18 9.45
CA LEU A 561 -2.83 -12.14 8.72
C LEU A 561 -3.00 -12.44 7.22
N SER A 562 -3.92 -13.35 6.87
CA SER A 562 -4.17 -13.80 5.50
C SER A 562 -5.68 -13.98 5.25
N PRO A 563 -6.42 -12.88 4.99
CA PRO A 563 -7.89 -12.90 4.94
C PRO A 563 -8.47 -13.66 3.75
N TYR A 564 -7.66 -13.86 2.70
CA TYR A 564 -8.07 -14.48 1.44
C TYR A 564 -7.62 -15.96 1.34
N ASN A 565 -7.15 -16.57 2.43
CA ASN A 565 -6.70 -17.96 2.40
C ASN A 565 -7.91 -18.92 2.47
N PRO A 566 -8.24 -19.68 1.41
CA PRO A 566 -9.40 -20.56 1.39
C PRO A 566 -9.31 -21.70 2.41
N ALA A 567 -8.10 -22.19 2.72
CA ALA A 567 -7.90 -23.27 3.69
C ALA A 567 -8.28 -22.84 5.12
N VAL A 568 -7.97 -21.60 5.50
CA VAL A 568 -8.36 -21.04 6.80
C VAL A 568 -9.88 -20.98 6.92
N TRP A 569 -10.57 -20.50 5.88
CA TRP A 569 -12.04 -20.47 5.85
C TRP A 569 -12.66 -21.87 5.92
N ASN A 570 -12.05 -22.88 5.29
CA ASN A 570 -12.49 -24.28 5.38
C ASN A 570 -12.34 -24.83 6.82
N ASN A 571 -11.24 -24.50 7.50
CA ASN A 571 -11.01 -24.90 8.89
C ASN A 571 -11.97 -24.18 9.86
N ILE A 572 -12.28 -22.90 9.62
CA ILE A 572 -13.30 -22.15 10.39
C ILE A 572 -14.66 -22.83 10.24
N ALA A 573 -15.04 -23.16 9.01
CA ALA A 573 -16.30 -23.82 8.74
C ALA A 573 -16.39 -25.19 9.43
N SER A 574 -15.30 -25.97 9.38
CA SER A 574 -15.19 -27.25 10.07
C SER A 574 -15.33 -27.10 11.59
N ALA A 575 -14.71 -26.08 12.19
CA ALA A 575 -14.84 -25.78 13.61
C ALA A 575 -16.31 -25.51 14.00
N TYR A 576 -16.99 -24.62 13.27
CA TYR A 576 -18.40 -24.32 13.52
C TYR A 576 -19.32 -25.51 13.27
N PHE A 577 -19.05 -26.31 12.24
CA PHE A 577 -19.80 -27.53 11.94
C PHE A 577 -19.74 -28.51 13.09
N TYR A 578 -18.55 -28.79 13.65
CA TYR A 578 -18.42 -29.68 14.80
C TYR A 578 -18.98 -29.09 16.10
N LYS A 579 -19.07 -27.76 16.21
CA LYS A 579 -19.83 -27.06 17.27
C LYS A 579 -21.35 -27.06 17.05
N LYS A 580 -21.84 -27.59 15.91
CA LYS A 580 -23.24 -27.55 15.47
C LYS A 580 -23.79 -26.16 15.18
N GLU A 581 -22.92 -25.19 14.94
CA GLU A 581 -23.27 -23.83 14.52
C GLU A 581 -23.37 -23.77 12.99
N TYR A 582 -24.35 -24.49 12.43
CA TYR A 582 -24.42 -24.78 10.99
C TYR A 582 -24.50 -23.52 10.10
N ASP A 583 -25.22 -22.48 10.52
CA ASP A 583 -25.32 -21.23 9.74
C ASP A 583 -23.96 -20.53 9.57
N GLN A 584 -23.09 -20.61 10.59
CA GLN A 584 -21.74 -20.03 10.53
C GLN A 584 -20.82 -20.89 9.68
N ALA A 585 -20.93 -22.22 9.79
CA ALA A 585 -20.21 -23.17 8.95
C ALA A 585 -20.52 -22.98 7.46
N GLU A 586 -21.81 -22.87 7.11
CA GLU A 586 -22.26 -22.67 5.74
C GLU A 586 -21.66 -21.39 5.14
N ARG A 587 -21.73 -20.26 5.87
CA ARG A 587 -21.13 -18.99 5.42
C ARG A 587 -19.62 -19.08 5.22
N ALA A 588 -18.92 -19.75 6.12
CA ALA A 588 -17.46 -19.89 6.03
C ALA A 588 -17.03 -20.78 4.85
N TRP A 589 -17.73 -21.88 4.57
CA TRP A 589 -17.47 -22.68 3.37
C TRP A 589 -17.79 -21.93 2.08
N PHE A 590 -18.85 -21.12 2.04
CA PHE A 590 -19.12 -20.26 0.89
C PHE A 590 -17.99 -19.26 0.63
N LYS A 591 -17.45 -18.64 1.68
CA LYS A 591 -16.27 -17.78 1.55
C LYS A 591 -15.04 -18.54 1.07
N SER A 592 -14.81 -19.75 1.57
CA SER A 592 -13.72 -20.60 1.07
C SER A 592 -13.85 -20.85 -0.45
N LEU A 593 -15.06 -21.14 -0.94
CA LEU A 593 -15.34 -21.33 -2.37
C LEU A 593 -15.29 -20.05 -3.20
N GLU A 594 -15.55 -18.89 -2.59
CA GLU A 594 -15.39 -17.58 -3.22
C GLU A 594 -13.91 -17.33 -3.54
N TYR A 595 -13.01 -17.66 -2.61
CA TYR A 595 -11.56 -17.48 -2.80
C TYR A 595 -10.90 -18.58 -3.61
N ASP A 596 -11.38 -19.82 -3.49
CA ASP A 596 -10.95 -20.93 -4.34
C ASP A 596 -12.13 -21.81 -4.71
N SER A 597 -12.69 -21.52 -5.89
CA SER A 597 -13.79 -22.28 -6.46
C SER A 597 -13.37 -23.67 -6.98
N THR A 598 -12.07 -23.99 -7.00
CA THR A 598 -11.54 -25.28 -7.46
C THR A 598 -11.40 -26.28 -6.31
N ASN A 599 -11.25 -25.79 -5.07
CA ASN A 599 -11.14 -26.62 -3.89
C ASN A 599 -12.43 -27.44 -3.66
N ILE A 600 -12.26 -28.75 -3.48
CA ILE A 600 -13.35 -29.69 -3.26
C ILE A 600 -13.76 -29.77 -1.79
N GLU A 601 -12.85 -29.51 -0.85
CA GLU A 601 -13.12 -29.69 0.59
C GLU A 601 -14.33 -28.89 1.08
N PRO A 602 -14.51 -27.60 0.71
CA PRO A 602 -15.68 -26.85 1.15
C PRO A 602 -16.99 -27.39 0.54
N ILE A 603 -16.94 -27.96 -0.66
CA ILE A 603 -18.11 -28.57 -1.33
C ILE A 603 -18.56 -29.82 -0.56
N VAL A 604 -17.58 -30.64 -0.14
CA VAL A 604 -17.83 -31.84 0.67
C VAL A 604 -18.33 -31.45 2.07
N GLY A 605 -17.78 -30.39 2.66
CA GLY A 605 -18.24 -29.81 3.92
C GLY A 605 -19.70 -29.36 3.85
N LEU A 606 -20.07 -28.60 2.81
CA LEU A 606 -21.46 -28.18 2.57
C LEU A 606 -22.40 -29.38 2.35
N ALA A 607 -21.96 -30.40 1.61
CA ALA A 607 -22.76 -31.63 1.46
C ALA A 607 -23.00 -32.28 2.85
N SER A 608 -21.96 -32.41 3.66
CA SER A 608 -22.06 -32.98 5.01
C SER A 608 -23.01 -32.16 5.90
N LEU A 609 -22.96 -30.84 5.82
CA LEU A 609 -23.88 -29.95 6.52
C LEU A 609 -25.34 -30.13 6.09
N TYR A 610 -25.61 -30.20 4.79
CA TYR A 610 -26.97 -30.40 4.32
C TYR A 610 -27.52 -31.79 4.64
N TYR A 611 -26.64 -32.79 4.71
CA TYR A 611 -27.01 -34.11 5.22
C TYR A 611 -27.41 -34.04 6.70
N GLU A 612 -26.55 -33.48 7.56
CA GLU A 612 -26.81 -33.35 9.01
C GLU A 612 -28.04 -32.47 9.32
N THR A 613 -28.33 -31.48 8.49
CA THR A 613 -29.52 -30.60 8.65
C THR A 613 -30.77 -31.12 7.94
N GLY A 614 -30.72 -32.29 7.30
CA GLY A 614 -31.85 -32.92 6.61
C GLY A 614 -32.29 -32.21 5.31
N GLN A 615 -31.46 -31.32 4.75
CA GLN A 615 -31.75 -30.58 3.52
C GLN A 615 -31.39 -31.42 2.27
N ASN A 616 -32.14 -32.51 2.04
CA ASN A 616 -31.83 -33.57 1.06
C ASN A 616 -31.60 -33.09 -0.38
N GLU A 617 -32.33 -32.08 -0.85
CA GLU A 617 -32.15 -31.53 -2.20
C GLU A 617 -30.83 -30.75 -2.35
N LYS A 618 -30.45 -29.99 -1.31
CA LYS A 618 -29.14 -29.31 -1.30
C LYS A 618 -28.03 -30.32 -1.14
N TYR A 619 -28.16 -31.30 -0.25
CA TYR A 619 -27.20 -32.40 -0.07
C TYR A 619 -26.83 -33.05 -1.42
N PHE A 620 -27.86 -33.48 -2.18
CA PHE A 620 -27.64 -34.08 -3.49
C PHE A 620 -26.98 -33.14 -4.49
N ARG A 621 -27.45 -31.88 -4.56
CA ARG A 621 -26.84 -30.87 -5.43
C ARG A 621 -25.35 -30.72 -5.17
N TYR A 622 -24.94 -30.69 -3.90
CA TYR A 622 -23.52 -30.55 -3.53
C TYR A 622 -22.72 -31.83 -3.69
N LEU A 623 -23.32 -33.02 -3.50
CA LEU A 623 -22.68 -34.29 -3.86
C LEU A 623 -22.36 -34.37 -5.35
N ILE A 624 -23.30 -34.01 -6.22
CA ILE A 624 -23.08 -33.97 -7.66
C ILE A 624 -22.00 -32.95 -8.00
N LYS A 625 -22.07 -31.73 -7.43
CA LYS A 625 -21.05 -30.70 -7.63
C LYS A 625 -19.65 -31.21 -7.23
N ALA A 626 -19.54 -31.95 -6.12
CA ALA A 626 -18.28 -32.53 -5.68
C ALA A 626 -17.82 -33.65 -6.63
N ALA A 627 -18.73 -34.52 -7.10
CA ALA A 627 -18.42 -35.61 -8.03
C ALA A 627 -17.94 -35.15 -9.42
N THR A 628 -18.31 -33.94 -9.86
CA THR A 628 -17.79 -33.35 -11.11
C THR A 628 -16.33 -32.91 -11.04
N ARG A 629 -15.72 -32.88 -9.84
CA ARG A 629 -14.32 -32.48 -9.69
C ARG A 629 -13.39 -33.63 -10.08
N PRO A 630 -12.27 -33.36 -10.80
CA PRO A 630 -11.33 -34.40 -11.23
C PRO A 630 -10.87 -35.31 -10.08
N ASN A 631 -10.52 -34.70 -8.95
CA ASN A 631 -9.96 -35.37 -7.78
C ASN A 631 -11.00 -35.73 -6.71
N ALA A 632 -12.27 -35.93 -7.10
CA ALA A 632 -13.34 -36.31 -6.16
C ALA A 632 -13.00 -37.61 -5.38
N PRO A 633 -12.98 -37.58 -4.03
CA PRO A 633 -12.80 -38.79 -3.23
C PRO A 633 -13.84 -39.86 -3.56
N GLY A 634 -13.42 -41.13 -3.58
CA GLY A 634 -14.32 -42.26 -3.84
C GLY A 634 -15.51 -42.33 -2.88
N GLY A 635 -15.36 -41.82 -1.65
CA GLY A 635 -16.44 -41.70 -0.67
C GLY A 635 -17.65 -40.89 -1.14
N ILE A 636 -17.46 -39.87 -2.00
CA ILE A 636 -18.57 -39.09 -2.59
C ILE A 636 -19.46 -40.01 -3.44
N PHE A 637 -18.85 -40.92 -4.19
CA PHE A 637 -19.58 -41.86 -5.05
C PHE A 637 -20.27 -42.96 -4.24
N VAL A 638 -19.75 -43.31 -3.06
CA VAL A 638 -20.48 -44.14 -2.09
C VAL A 638 -21.75 -43.40 -1.63
N SER A 639 -21.62 -42.15 -1.21
CA SER A 639 -22.75 -41.33 -0.77
C SER A 639 -23.79 -41.09 -1.88
N LEU A 640 -23.37 -40.89 -3.13
CA LEU A 640 -24.27 -40.81 -4.28
C LEU A 640 -24.99 -42.14 -4.52
N GLY A 641 -24.28 -43.27 -4.41
CA GLY A 641 -24.88 -44.59 -4.56
C GLY A 641 -25.91 -44.89 -3.47
N ASP A 642 -25.59 -44.57 -2.21
CA ASP A 642 -26.49 -44.68 -1.06
C ASP A 642 -27.74 -43.80 -1.28
N TYR A 643 -27.57 -42.56 -1.76
CA TYR A 643 -28.68 -41.66 -2.08
C TYR A 643 -29.60 -42.18 -3.21
N PHE A 644 -29.03 -42.75 -4.28
CA PHE A 644 -29.82 -43.37 -5.34
C PHE A 644 -30.51 -44.65 -4.87
N MET A 645 -29.88 -45.40 -3.96
CA MET A 645 -30.44 -46.63 -3.38
C MET A 645 -31.73 -46.33 -2.62
N GLU A 646 -31.72 -45.29 -1.79
CA GLU A 646 -32.90 -44.85 -1.01
C GLU A 646 -34.10 -44.46 -1.92
N ARG A 647 -33.83 -44.11 -3.18
CA ARG A 647 -34.85 -43.75 -4.18
C ARG A 647 -35.15 -44.86 -5.19
N ALA A 648 -34.63 -46.07 -4.95
CA ALA A 648 -34.77 -47.23 -5.83
C ALA A 648 -34.24 -47.01 -7.27
N ASP A 649 -33.29 -46.08 -7.47
CA ASP A 649 -32.59 -45.88 -8.75
C ASP A 649 -31.36 -46.80 -8.84
N TYR A 650 -31.61 -48.11 -8.95
CA TYR A 650 -30.58 -49.15 -8.87
C TYR A 650 -29.52 -49.05 -9.97
N GLN A 651 -29.87 -48.51 -11.15
CA GLN A 651 -28.92 -48.31 -12.24
C GLN A 651 -27.86 -47.27 -11.87
N ARG A 652 -28.28 -46.11 -11.35
CA ARG A 652 -27.34 -45.07 -10.91
C ARG A 652 -26.59 -45.46 -9.65
N THR A 653 -27.21 -46.23 -8.74
CA THR A 653 -26.53 -46.83 -7.59
C THR A 653 -25.35 -47.70 -8.04
N ALA A 654 -25.57 -48.64 -8.96
CA ALA A 654 -24.52 -49.51 -9.48
C ALA A 654 -23.40 -48.71 -10.18
N ALA A 655 -23.75 -47.67 -10.94
CA ALA A 655 -22.78 -46.80 -11.59
C ALA A 655 -21.90 -46.07 -10.55
N ALA A 656 -22.51 -45.51 -9.51
CA ALA A 656 -21.81 -44.78 -8.46
C ALA A 656 -20.87 -45.70 -7.66
N TYR A 657 -21.31 -46.89 -7.24
CA TYR A 657 -20.44 -47.82 -6.52
C TYR A 657 -19.27 -48.35 -7.38
N ARG A 658 -19.46 -48.51 -8.69
CA ARG A 658 -18.35 -48.86 -9.61
C ARG A 658 -17.32 -47.74 -9.67
N GLU A 659 -17.77 -46.49 -9.73
CA GLU A 659 -16.86 -45.34 -9.74
C GLU A 659 -16.15 -45.17 -8.39
N ALA A 660 -16.84 -45.44 -7.28
CA ALA A 660 -16.22 -45.48 -5.94
C ALA A 660 -15.10 -46.53 -5.88
N ALA A 661 -15.32 -47.73 -6.42
CA ALA A 661 -14.31 -48.79 -6.47
C ALA A 661 -13.09 -48.39 -7.32
N LYS A 662 -13.30 -47.80 -8.50
CA LYS A 662 -12.21 -47.27 -9.35
C LYS A 662 -11.36 -46.23 -8.64
N ARG A 663 -11.98 -45.45 -7.75
CA ARG A 663 -11.33 -44.41 -6.94
C ARG A 663 -10.77 -44.94 -5.61
N GLY A 664 -10.55 -46.26 -5.52
CA GLY A 664 -9.82 -46.89 -4.42
C GLY A 664 -10.62 -47.08 -3.14
N VAL A 665 -11.95 -46.99 -3.16
CA VAL A 665 -12.77 -47.36 -1.99
C VAL A 665 -12.63 -48.87 -1.77
N PRO A 666 -12.19 -49.32 -0.58
CA PRO A 666 -11.90 -50.72 -0.35
C PRO A 666 -13.18 -51.57 -0.35
N GLU A 667 -13.03 -52.82 -0.77
CA GLU A 667 -14.14 -53.74 -1.00
C GLU A 667 -14.93 -54.06 0.28
N ASN A 668 -14.31 -53.98 1.45
CA ASN A 668 -15.02 -54.14 2.72
C ASN A 668 -16.10 -53.05 2.97
N VAL A 669 -15.93 -51.86 2.40
CA VAL A 669 -16.92 -50.75 2.49
C VAL A 669 -18.04 -50.94 1.47
N LEU A 670 -17.71 -51.43 0.27
CA LEU A 670 -18.67 -51.61 -0.83
C LEU A 670 -19.38 -52.98 -0.79
N GLY A 671 -18.79 -54.00 -0.18
CA GLY A 671 -19.26 -55.39 -0.27
C GLY A 671 -20.67 -55.58 0.28
N LYS A 672 -20.96 -55.04 1.47
CA LYS A 672 -22.32 -55.06 2.06
C LYS A 672 -23.32 -54.29 1.20
N ARG A 673 -22.90 -53.16 0.61
CA ARG A 673 -23.75 -52.33 -0.26
C ARG A 673 -24.07 -53.02 -1.58
N TRP A 674 -23.10 -53.74 -2.15
CA TRP A 674 -23.30 -54.54 -3.36
C TRP A 674 -24.20 -55.74 -3.13
N GLN A 675 -24.07 -56.42 -1.98
CA GLN A 675 -24.98 -57.50 -1.60
C GLN A 675 -26.42 -56.99 -1.48
N HIS A 676 -26.61 -55.89 -0.75
CA HIS A 676 -27.92 -55.26 -0.61
C HIS A 676 -28.52 -54.81 -1.95
N LEU A 677 -27.71 -54.25 -2.86
CA LEU A 677 -28.18 -53.90 -4.20
C LEU A 677 -28.68 -55.11 -5.00
N LYS A 678 -27.98 -56.26 -4.90
CA LYS A 678 -28.37 -57.50 -5.59
C LYS A 678 -29.67 -58.09 -5.03
N GLU A 679 -29.93 -57.92 -3.75
CA GLU A 679 -31.20 -58.35 -3.13
C GLU A 679 -32.39 -57.52 -3.61
N LEU A 680 -32.18 -56.22 -3.83
CA LEU A 680 -33.23 -55.27 -4.24
C LEU A 680 -33.42 -55.15 -5.76
N SER A 681 -32.41 -55.52 -6.54
CA SER A 681 -32.39 -55.50 -8.01
C SER A 681 -31.80 -56.80 -8.57
N PRO A 682 -32.52 -57.94 -8.41
CA PRO A 682 -32.04 -59.27 -8.84
C PRO A 682 -31.78 -59.38 -10.35
#